data_AF-A0ABD0T8N6-F1
#
_entry.id   AF-A0ABD0T8N6-F1
#
_cell.length_a   1.000
_cell.length_b   1.000
_cell.length_c   1.000
_cell.angle_alpha   90.00
_cell.angle_beta   90.00
_cell.angle_gamma   90.00
#
_symmetry.space_group_name_H-M   'P 1'
#
loop_
_entity.id
_entity.type
_entity.pdbx_description
1 polymer ?
#
loop_
_entity_poly.entity_id
_entity_poly.type
_entity_poly.pdbx_seq_one_letter_code
_entity_poly.pdbx_strand_id
1 'polypeptide(L)'
;MQATRQRLGDQRRAIVQKKLLPQNTIDNIYIEVQRELNSTPSSNPHQSISQTLLPQSTITPATQPSQRMKWTEEYNEAIMRSYFRVTNLETDITAYRSKVHQEFIDRFPHLSHITEQRVADQRRLIIINKWITSEKLNIIRREVAEELRLAKPNEEATHQQLEYLSHPINTTLNDTQELNSSMTTQTPLISFASNTCNDDDNEPHNDERNLSTNTFTSKFCQEIEIEFDKAFELFKNTNPTERPYLPKQKTSKKLNFIVEHLNKNIVPKHISTDQNFINLQTVIYCAAYTAAVCNGSLKSNNSNHTHKKPHWQIRLENKINMLRSEIGRLTQFIKGNRNPRVVTAVDNIKIKYKQHSQYDAINVDLTQFLDTLKQKLSATASRLKRYLTCTKRKSQNKLFINNEKLFYRNLEQPKSTHDTRSPETPTSQSLYEFWAAIWENPVSHSSDTEWLQNFNSTQIPTMNFEHISVDTFIKVINRTHNWKAPGTDKIHNYWYKKLTCTYPYIHNHINQFIQSPDTLPDFLTQGITYMLPKDKDTVNPAKYRPITCLQTIYKIITACLSEIIYSHLEEYNILAEEQKGSRKHSQGCKEQLIIDAIATKQAHTNKQNIHSMYIDYQKAFDSVPHSWLLSVLEIYKIHPVIISFLKNTMVNWQTVLSIKNAALTTDPIKIQRGIFQGDSLSPLWFCLALNPLSKLLNESNRGFKLKHNNSHINLSHLLYMDDIKLFASNINELYELAEITENFSRDIKMNFGVDKCKILSVNKGKIELHRYTLQNNEIIDALEENNTYKYLGFHQAKQINQKQTKTDLITKFHRRLDLIFRSELNSKNTVKAVNTFAIPVLTYSFGIVHWSQTDLKKLQRSVHTKLTKNRKHHPKSCVQRLTLPRQEGGRGFIDIQNLHNKQISTLRKFFHTKSQISLLHKFTIIEKEHKINTWKEKSLHGRHKADLDQDHIDKDASNKWLQRGELFPETEAFMLAIQDQVIATRNYRKYIIREPNLPTDLCRQCCSASETIQHITSACKALANTDYKHRHDQIAAIIHQNLAYQYHFVENKTPYYKYKPTPVLDNKKHKIYWDRTIITDRTTHYNRPDITLHDKDQNIVYLIDIAVPNTHNILSTINEKLSKYTDLAIQIKIQWKG
;
A
#
# COMPACT_ATOMS: atom_id res chain seq x y z
N MET A 1 -9.28 28.49 18.23
CA MET A 1 -9.98 28.53 16.92
C MET A 1 -10.38 29.95 16.46
N GLN A 2 -10.42 31.00 17.30
CA GLN A 2 -10.91 32.33 16.85
C GLN A 2 -10.08 32.99 15.73
N ALA A 3 -8.74 32.92 15.76
CA ALA A 3 -7.87 33.54 14.73
C ALA A 3 -8.19 33.12 13.28
N THR A 4 -8.78 31.92 13.09
CA THR A 4 -9.21 31.42 11.78
C THR A 4 -10.49 32.09 11.26
N ARG A 5 -11.37 32.57 12.16
CA ARG A 5 -12.55 33.38 11.78
C ARG A 5 -12.16 34.81 11.43
N GLN A 6 -11.21 35.39 12.15
CA GLN A 6 -10.71 36.76 11.90
C GLN A 6 -10.08 36.87 10.51
N ARG A 7 -9.12 36.00 10.17
CA ARG A 7 -8.55 35.89 8.80
C ARG A 7 -9.60 35.70 7.69
N LEU A 8 -10.71 35.01 7.97
CA LEU A 8 -11.82 34.85 7.02
C LEU A 8 -12.64 36.13 6.86
N GLY A 9 -12.83 36.91 7.92
CA GLY A 9 -13.39 38.26 7.86
C GLY A 9 -12.50 39.22 7.08
N ASP A 10 -11.18 39.16 7.31
CA ASP A 10 -10.22 40.08 6.71
C ASP A 10 -9.95 39.78 5.23
N GLN A 11 -9.90 38.49 4.84
CA GLN A 11 -9.92 38.12 3.42
C GLN A 11 -11.22 38.56 2.73
N ARG A 12 -12.37 38.48 3.41
CA ARG A 12 -13.66 38.94 2.87
C ARG A 12 -13.71 40.47 2.72
N ARG A 13 -13.15 41.23 3.67
CA ARG A 13 -13.00 42.70 3.58
C ARG A 13 -12.04 43.09 2.45
N ALA A 14 -10.88 42.45 2.34
CA ALA A 14 -9.89 42.72 1.28
C ALA A 14 -10.43 42.45 -0.14
N ILE A 15 -11.22 41.38 -0.32
CA ILE A 15 -11.88 41.07 -1.61
C ILE A 15 -12.91 42.14 -1.98
N VAL A 16 -13.69 42.64 -1.02
CA VAL A 16 -14.72 43.66 -1.26
C VAL A 16 -14.12 45.05 -1.48
N GLN A 17 -13.11 45.47 -0.70
CA GLN A 17 -12.59 46.83 -0.74
C GLN A 17 -11.55 47.11 -1.83
N LYS A 18 -10.94 46.09 -2.46
CA LYS A 18 -9.86 46.30 -3.47
C LYS A 18 -10.18 45.89 -4.92
N LYS A 19 -11.42 45.51 -5.26
CA LYS A 19 -11.86 45.17 -6.64
C LYS A 19 -10.92 44.20 -7.41
N LEU A 20 -10.25 43.27 -6.72
CA LEU A 20 -9.12 42.48 -7.24
C LEU A 20 -9.51 41.26 -8.12
N LEU A 21 -10.58 41.37 -8.91
CA LEU A 21 -10.87 40.48 -10.04
C LEU A 21 -11.34 41.32 -11.23
N PRO A 22 -10.51 41.50 -12.28
CA PRO A 22 -10.95 42.21 -13.48
C PRO A 22 -12.08 41.47 -14.20
N GLN A 23 -12.96 42.22 -14.88
CA GLN A 23 -14.21 41.71 -15.45
C GLN A 23 -13.99 40.50 -16.37
N ASN A 24 -12.94 40.52 -17.18
CA ASN A 24 -12.50 39.41 -18.04
C ASN A 24 -12.36 38.06 -17.31
N THR A 25 -12.09 38.04 -16.00
CA THR A 25 -11.95 36.82 -15.20
C THR A 25 -13.32 36.27 -14.80
N ILE A 26 -14.30 37.15 -14.61
CA ILE A 26 -15.71 36.80 -14.40
C ILE A 26 -16.31 36.27 -15.72
N ASP A 27 -15.99 36.94 -16.83
CA ASP A 27 -16.47 36.55 -18.17
C ASP A 27 -15.88 35.21 -18.63
N ASN A 28 -14.59 34.95 -18.35
CA ASN A 28 -13.98 33.64 -18.60
C ASN A 28 -14.66 32.52 -17.78
N ILE A 29 -15.01 32.76 -16.51
CA ILE A 29 -15.77 31.80 -15.69
C ILE A 29 -17.19 31.60 -16.25
N TYR A 30 -17.82 32.65 -16.79
CA TYR A 30 -19.12 32.57 -17.45
C TYR A 30 -19.07 31.72 -18.74
N ILE A 31 -18.04 31.89 -19.57
CA ILE A 31 -17.80 31.10 -20.79
C ILE A 31 -17.47 29.64 -20.46
N GLU A 32 -16.66 29.38 -19.43
CA GLU A 32 -16.33 28.02 -18.97
C GLU A 32 -17.59 27.26 -18.49
N VAL A 33 -18.48 27.94 -17.75
CA VAL A 33 -19.76 27.37 -17.29
C VAL A 33 -20.77 27.20 -18.43
N GLN A 34 -20.81 28.10 -19.42
CA GLN A 34 -21.60 27.93 -20.65
C GLN A 34 -21.21 26.64 -21.40
N ARG A 35 -19.89 26.39 -21.55
CA ARG A 35 -19.39 25.16 -22.19
C ARG A 35 -19.74 23.88 -21.43
N GLU A 36 -19.73 23.89 -20.09
CA GLU A 36 -20.19 22.72 -19.32
C GLU A 36 -21.70 22.48 -19.48
N LEU A 37 -22.51 23.54 -19.64
CA LEU A 37 -23.98 23.42 -19.72
C LEU A 37 -24.50 22.97 -21.09
N ASN A 38 -23.86 23.38 -22.19
CA ASN A 38 -24.31 23.07 -23.55
C ASN A 38 -23.85 21.66 -24.02
N SER A 39 -23.65 20.72 -23.08
CA SER A 39 -23.10 19.37 -23.32
C SER A 39 -24.10 18.22 -23.13
N THR A 40 -25.39 18.53 -22.99
CA THR A 40 -26.48 17.54 -22.92
C THR A 40 -27.24 17.46 -24.25
N PRO A 41 -27.46 16.27 -24.85
CA PRO A 41 -28.18 16.13 -26.10
C PRO A 41 -29.66 16.59 -26.02
N SER A 42 -30.15 17.18 -27.11
CA SER A 42 -31.57 17.48 -27.32
C SER A 42 -32.27 16.34 -28.07
N SER A 43 -33.36 15.81 -27.51
CA SER A 43 -34.29 14.91 -28.22
C SER A 43 -35.32 15.71 -29.01
N ASN A 44 -35.55 15.36 -30.27
CA ASN A 44 -36.54 16.00 -31.15
C ASN A 44 -38.00 15.54 -30.87
N PRO A 45 -39.02 16.24 -31.40
CA PRO A 45 -40.44 16.00 -31.11
C PRO A 45 -41.15 15.04 -32.10
N HIS A 46 -42.48 14.89 -31.93
CA HIS A 46 -43.43 13.98 -32.64
C HIS A 46 -43.36 12.51 -32.16
N GLN A 47 -44.44 11.70 -32.14
CA GLN A 47 -45.85 11.82 -32.58
C GLN A 47 -46.71 10.90 -31.65
N SER A 48 -47.80 11.37 -31.00
CA SER A 48 -49.24 11.21 -31.37
C SER A 48 -49.91 9.84 -31.07
N ILE A 49 -51.23 9.86 -30.76
CA ILE A 49 -52.19 8.71 -30.71
C ILE A 49 -52.01 7.76 -29.49
N SER A 50 -53.05 7.28 -28.78
CA SER A 50 -54.47 7.69 -28.57
C SER A 50 -55.01 7.07 -27.26
N GLN A 51 -56.22 7.45 -26.81
CA GLN A 51 -56.85 6.96 -25.56
C GLN A 51 -58.08 6.07 -25.80
N THR A 52 -58.18 4.95 -25.09
CA THR A 52 -59.40 4.17 -24.78
C THR A 52 -59.08 3.30 -23.54
N LEU A 53 -59.79 3.45 -22.41
CA LEU A 53 -60.91 2.61 -21.93
C LEU A 53 -60.60 1.10 -21.91
N LEU A 54 -60.78 0.29 -20.86
CA LEU A 54 -61.25 0.38 -19.44
C LEU A 54 -60.68 -0.89 -18.70
N PRO A 55 -60.99 -1.26 -17.42
CA PRO A 55 -61.94 -0.72 -16.44
C PRO A 55 -61.32 -0.31 -15.08
N GLN A 56 -62.19 0.05 -14.13
CA GLN A 56 -61.88 0.50 -12.77
C GLN A 56 -61.83 -0.67 -11.76
N SER A 57 -61.20 -0.45 -10.60
CA SER A 57 -61.66 -1.07 -9.34
C SER A 57 -61.41 -0.16 -8.12
N THR A 58 -62.43 -0.07 -7.26
CA THR A 58 -62.43 0.39 -5.86
C THR A 58 -61.70 1.70 -5.49
N ILE A 59 -62.48 2.76 -5.25
CA ILE A 59 -62.10 3.91 -4.44
C ILE A 59 -62.44 3.62 -2.97
N THR A 60 -61.56 4.00 -2.04
CA THR A 60 -61.86 4.15 -0.60
C THR A 60 -61.37 5.52 -0.09
N PRO A 61 -61.96 6.10 0.97
CA PRO A 61 -62.10 7.56 1.08
C PRO A 61 -60.85 8.35 1.49
N ALA A 62 -60.87 9.64 1.17
CA ALA A 62 -59.82 10.58 1.56
C ALA A 62 -59.93 11.00 3.04
N THR A 63 -58.90 10.72 3.84
CA THR A 63 -58.75 11.24 5.20
C THR A 63 -58.38 12.74 5.20
N GLN A 64 -58.94 13.49 6.15
CA GLN A 64 -58.88 14.96 6.23
C GLN A 64 -57.45 15.53 6.46
N PRO A 65 -57.21 16.82 6.09
CA PRO A 65 -55.90 17.46 6.28
C PRO A 65 -55.60 17.73 7.77
N SER A 66 -54.42 17.32 8.23
CA SER A 66 -54.02 17.45 9.63
C SER A 66 -53.90 18.91 10.08
N GLN A 67 -54.76 19.36 10.99
CA GLN A 67 -54.56 20.62 11.70
C GLN A 67 -53.26 20.59 12.53
N ARG A 68 -52.63 21.76 12.68
CA ARG A 68 -51.42 21.91 13.48
C ARG A 68 -51.80 22.12 14.94
N MET A 69 -51.65 21.06 15.75
CA MET A 69 -51.90 21.07 17.19
C MET A 69 -51.43 22.35 17.89
N LYS A 70 -52.34 22.96 18.66
CA LYS A 70 -52.06 24.10 19.55
C LYS A 70 -51.57 23.57 20.89
N TRP A 71 -50.40 24.02 21.34
CA TRP A 71 -49.91 23.73 22.69
C TRP A 71 -50.62 24.63 23.71
N THR A 72 -51.25 24.03 24.71
CA THR A 72 -51.86 24.73 25.86
C THR A 72 -50.80 25.03 26.93
N GLU A 73 -51.16 25.88 27.88
CA GLU A 73 -50.34 26.15 29.07
C GLU A 73 -50.12 24.90 29.91
N GLU A 74 -51.16 24.07 30.10
CA GLU A 74 -51.10 22.75 30.73
C GLU A 74 -50.03 21.83 30.10
N TYR A 75 -50.04 21.64 28.77
CA TYR A 75 -49.02 20.83 28.10
C TYR A 75 -47.62 21.44 28.27
N ASN A 76 -47.49 22.77 28.32
CA ASN A 76 -46.21 23.43 28.57
C ASN A 76 -45.70 23.17 30.00
N GLU A 77 -46.57 23.29 31.02
CA GLU A 77 -46.23 22.96 32.41
C GLU A 77 -45.83 21.50 32.56
N ALA A 78 -46.59 20.58 31.98
CA ALA A 78 -46.31 19.14 32.05
C ALA A 78 -44.99 18.75 31.38
N ILE A 79 -44.64 19.38 30.25
CA ILE A 79 -43.31 19.23 29.61
C ILE A 79 -42.20 19.70 30.55
N MET A 80 -42.40 20.80 31.29
CA MET A 80 -41.41 21.30 32.24
C MET A 80 -41.32 20.45 33.51
N ARG A 81 -42.45 19.95 34.05
CA ARG A 81 -42.49 18.99 35.17
C ARG A 81 -41.71 17.73 34.86
N SER A 82 -42.06 17.06 33.76
CA SER A 82 -41.40 15.83 33.32
C SER A 82 -39.91 16.07 33.02
N TYR A 83 -39.58 17.23 32.43
CA TYR A 83 -38.18 17.62 32.23
C TYR A 83 -37.41 17.78 33.54
N PHE A 84 -37.96 18.44 34.57
CA PHE A 84 -37.30 18.56 35.87
C PHE A 84 -37.20 17.22 36.60
N ARG A 85 -38.22 16.35 36.50
CA ARG A 85 -38.23 15.04 37.16
C ARG A 85 -37.19 14.10 36.54
N VAL A 86 -37.22 13.93 35.22
CA VAL A 86 -36.26 13.09 34.46
C VAL A 86 -34.81 13.55 34.63
N THR A 87 -34.57 14.86 34.72
CA THR A 87 -33.20 15.40 34.84
C THR A 87 -32.73 15.60 36.28
N ASN A 88 -33.54 15.19 37.27
CA ASN A 88 -33.28 15.43 38.70
C ASN A 88 -32.93 16.91 38.96
N LEU A 89 -33.87 17.81 38.67
CA LEU A 89 -33.71 19.27 38.78
C LEU A 89 -32.55 19.84 37.93
N GLU A 90 -32.41 19.36 36.69
CA GLU A 90 -31.39 19.74 35.70
C GLU A 90 -29.96 19.23 35.98
N THR A 91 -29.76 18.28 36.90
CA THR A 91 -28.43 17.70 37.19
C THR A 91 -27.98 16.59 36.23
N ASP A 92 -28.88 15.71 35.77
CA ASP A 92 -28.58 14.74 34.70
C ASP A 92 -29.22 15.18 33.37
N ILE A 93 -28.38 15.63 32.44
CA ILE A 93 -28.78 16.02 31.08
C ILE A 93 -28.50 14.92 30.04
N THR A 94 -28.25 13.69 30.47
CA THR A 94 -27.89 12.56 29.60
C THR A 94 -29.13 11.81 29.14
N ALA A 95 -29.27 11.60 27.83
CA ALA A 95 -30.41 10.89 27.20
C ALA A 95 -31.84 11.43 27.52
N TYR A 96 -31.99 12.56 28.22
CA TYR A 96 -33.27 13.04 28.76
C TYR A 96 -34.43 13.11 27.76
N ARG A 97 -34.17 13.34 26.46
CA ARG A 97 -35.24 13.57 25.47
C ARG A 97 -36.18 12.38 25.30
N SER A 98 -35.64 11.15 25.38
CA SER A 98 -36.43 9.94 25.24
C SER A 98 -37.24 9.69 26.52
N LYS A 99 -36.59 9.81 27.69
CA LYS A 99 -37.25 9.73 29.01
C LYS A 99 -38.37 10.78 29.19
N VAL A 100 -38.13 12.05 28.84
CA VAL A 100 -39.13 13.14 28.92
C VAL A 100 -40.25 12.98 27.90
N HIS A 101 -39.96 12.41 26.73
CA HIS A 101 -40.99 12.06 25.76
C HIS A 101 -41.88 10.95 26.29
N GLN A 102 -41.31 9.88 26.83
CA GLN A 102 -42.04 8.78 27.45
C GLN A 102 -42.96 9.29 28.56
N GLU A 103 -42.45 9.98 29.59
CA GLU A 103 -43.26 10.49 30.70
C GLU A 103 -44.37 11.47 30.23
N PHE A 104 -44.11 12.27 29.19
CA PHE A 104 -45.14 13.15 28.60
C PHE A 104 -46.23 12.38 27.85
N ILE A 105 -45.90 11.28 27.18
CA ILE A 105 -46.88 10.40 26.52
C ILE A 105 -47.63 9.54 27.53
N ASP A 106 -46.98 9.05 28.58
CA ASP A 106 -47.61 8.30 29.67
C ASP A 106 -48.69 9.17 30.36
N ARG A 107 -48.42 10.47 30.52
CA ARG A 107 -49.37 11.46 31.08
C ARG A 107 -50.46 11.89 30.09
N PHE A 108 -50.22 11.81 28.78
CA PHE A 108 -51.18 12.17 27.74
C PHE A 108 -51.20 11.17 26.57
N PRO A 109 -51.80 9.96 26.75
CA PRO A 109 -51.71 8.88 25.74
C PRO A 109 -52.32 9.22 24.38
N HIS A 110 -53.29 10.14 24.32
CA HIS A 110 -53.87 10.68 23.07
C HIS A 110 -52.86 11.47 22.22
N LEU A 111 -51.74 11.88 22.80
CA LEU A 111 -50.64 12.58 22.14
C LEU A 111 -49.50 11.67 21.68
N SER A 112 -49.65 10.34 21.77
CA SER A 112 -48.66 9.32 21.35
C SER A 112 -48.10 9.49 19.93
N HIS A 113 -48.81 10.19 19.05
CA HIS A 113 -48.36 10.55 17.70
C HIS A 113 -47.29 11.68 17.65
N ILE A 114 -46.98 12.33 18.77
CA ILE A 114 -45.94 13.37 18.89
C ILE A 114 -44.57 12.69 19.06
N THR A 115 -43.55 13.20 18.36
CA THR A 115 -42.17 12.68 18.44
C THR A 115 -41.33 13.35 19.54
N GLU A 116 -40.31 12.63 20.07
CA GLU A 116 -39.32 13.17 21.02
C GLU A 116 -38.82 14.57 20.64
N GLN A 117 -38.50 14.75 19.34
CA GLN A 117 -37.95 15.99 18.82
C GLN A 117 -38.95 17.15 18.91
N ARG A 118 -40.27 16.91 18.80
CA ARG A 118 -41.30 17.95 19.02
C ARG A 118 -41.35 18.37 20.49
N VAL A 119 -41.37 17.42 21.43
CA VAL A 119 -41.37 17.71 22.88
C VAL A 119 -40.10 18.48 23.28
N ALA A 120 -38.93 18.03 22.81
CA ALA A 120 -37.64 18.65 23.10
C ALA A 120 -37.45 20.04 22.45
N ASP A 121 -38.12 20.32 21.32
CA ASP A 121 -38.12 21.66 20.71
C ASP A 121 -39.15 22.57 21.38
N GLN A 122 -40.31 22.05 21.81
CA GLN A 122 -41.31 22.79 22.59
C GLN A 122 -40.74 23.24 23.94
N ARG A 123 -40.01 22.36 24.66
CA ARG A 123 -39.26 22.72 25.90
C ARG A 123 -38.31 23.90 25.70
N ARG A 124 -37.69 24.05 24.52
CA ARG A 124 -36.84 25.22 24.22
C ARG A 124 -37.68 26.47 23.96
N LEU A 125 -38.78 26.35 23.23
CA LEU A 125 -39.65 27.50 22.93
C LEU A 125 -40.30 28.07 24.19
N ILE A 126 -40.71 27.22 25.14
CA ILE A 126 -41.24 27.65 26.45
C ILE A 126 -40.24 28.57 27.17
N ILE A 127 -38.97 28.17 27.22
CA ILE A 127 -37.90 28.93 27.91
C ILE A 127 -37.50 30.19 27.13
N ILE A 128 -37.32 30.08 25.81
CA ILE A 128 -36.89 31.21 24.96
C ILE A 128 -37.95 32.32 24.93
N ASN A 129 -39.23 31.94 24.85
CA ASN A 129 -40.33 32.89 24.71
C ASN A 129 -41.00 33.25 26.06
N LYS A 130 -40.49 32.73 27.19
CA LYS A 130 -41.08 32.87 28.54
C LYS A 130 -42.57 32.51 28.61
N TRP A 131 -42.99 31.42 27.96
CA TRP A 131 -44.39 30.95 27.95
C TRP A 131 -44.87 30.37 29.28
N ILE A 132 -43.98 30.25 30.27
CA ILE A 132 -44.31 30.08 31.69
C ILE A 132 -43.48 31.13 32.43
N THR A 133 -44.05 31.81 33.42
CA THR A 133 -43.31 32.83 34.20
C THR A 133 -42.18 32.20 35.01
N SER A 134 -41.13 32.97 35.32
CA SER A 134 -40.02 32.51 36.16
C SER A 134 -40.47 32.10 37.57
N GLU A 135 -41.53 32.72 38.08
CA GLU A 135 -42.16 32.38 39.35
C GLU A 135 -42.89 31.03 39.29
N LYS A 136 -43.75 30.82 38.28
CA LYS A 136 -44.45 29.55 38.08
C LYS A 136 -43.49 28.40 37.76
N LEU A 137 -42.39 28.66 37.04
CA LEU A 137 -41.29 27.70 36.87
C LEU A 137 -40.58 27.35 38.18
N ASN A 138 -40.42 28.30 39.10
CA ASN A 138 -39.85 28.03 40.43
C ASN A 138 -40.82 27.28 41.35
N ILE A 139 -42.13 27.52 41.24
CA ILE A 139 -43.17 26.72 41.89
C ILE A 139 -43.10 25.26 41.39
N ILE A 140 -43.13 25.05 40.08
CA ILE A 140 -42.98 23.73 39.45
C ILE A 140 -41.67 23.04 39.90
N ARG A 141 -40.55 23.78 39.98
CA ARG A 141 -39.26 23.23 40.42
C ARG A 141 -39.28 22.84 41.90
N ARG A 142 -39.98 23.57 42.78
CA ARG A 142 -40.16 23.22 44.20
C ARG A 142 -41.05 21.99 44.37
N GLU A 143 -42.17 21.92 43.64
CA GLU A 143 -43.09 20.78 43.69
C GLU A 143 -42.37 19.48 43.26
N VAL A 144 -41.63 19.51 42.15
CA VAL A 144 -40.82 18.35 41.70
C VAL A 144 -39.65 18.06 42.65
N ALA A 145 -39.09 19.06 43.34
CA ALA A 145 -38.06 18.82 44.35
C ALA A 145 -38.60 18.06 45.56
N GLU A 146 -39.82 18.38 46.02
CA GLU A 146 -40.44 17.69 47.16
C GLU A 146 -40.97 16.31 46.76
N GLU A 147 -41.47 16.13 45.52
CA GLU A 147 -41.73 14.78 44.95
C GLU A 147 -40.46 13.91 44.99
N LEU A 148 -39.33 14.44 44.54
CA LEU A 148 -38.03 13.73 44.53
C LEU A 148 -37.44 13.53 45.94
N ARG A 149 -37.91 14.30 46.94
CA ARG A 149 -37.56 14.14 48.35
C ARG A 149 -38.35 13.02 49.00
N LEU A 150 -39.67 12.97 48.74
CA LEU A 150 -40.58 11.91 49.22
C LEU A 150 -40.32 10.55 48.55
N ALA A 151 -39.68 10.53 47.38
CA ALA A 151 -39.34 9.31 46.64
C ALA A 151 -38.07 8.58 47.13
N LYS A 152 -37.47 8.96 48.27
CA LYS A 152 -36.30 8.29 48.85
C LYS A 152 -36.69 7.46 50.09
N PRO A 153 -36.23 6.20 50.21
CA PRO A 153 -36.30 5.47 51.48
C PRO A 153 -35.46 6.15 52.58
N ASN A 154 -35.81 5.90 53.85
CA ASN A 154 -35.08 6.44 55.00
C ASN A 154 -33.65 5.89 55.09
N GLU A 155 -32.68 6.80 55.13
CA GLU A 155 -31.45 6.65 55.92
C GLU A 155 -31.44 7.81 56.93
N GLU A 156 -31.73 7.51 58.20
CA GLU A 156 -31.75 8.48 59.30
C GLU A 156 -30.44 8.45 60.10
N ALA A 157 -30.15 9.54 60.81
CA ALA A 157 -28.94 9.82 61.58
C ALA A 157 -27.63 9.92 60.73
N THR A 158 -26.80 10.96 60.85
CA THR A 158 -26.67 11.94 61.95
C THR A 158 -26.35 13.33 61.42
N HIS A 159 -26.91 14.36 62.05
CA HIS A 159 -26.48 15.76 61.92
C HIS A 159 -26.00 16.24 63.28
N GLN A 160 -24.72 16.63 63.41
CA GLN A 160 -24.30 17.69 64.34
C GLN A 160 -22.90 18.21 63.99
N GLN A 161 -22.58 19.40 64.48
CA GLN A 161 -21.37 20.15 64.09
C GLN A 161 -20.12 19.65 64.86
N LEU A 162 -18.94 19.82 64.27
CA LEU A 162 -17.96 20.82 64.73
C LEU A 162 -16.72 20.86 63.82
N GLU A 163 -16.00 21.98 63.88
CA GLU A 163 -14.62 22.10 63.37
C GLU A 163 -13.64 21.52 64.41
N TYR A 164 -12.51 20.95 63.99
CA TYR A 164 -11.14 21.41 64.32
C TYR A 164 -10.04 20.46 63.79
N LEU A 165 -8.88 21.05 63.47
CA LEU A 165 -7.52 20.47 63.36
C LEU A 165 -7.27 19.08 62.73
N SER A 166 -6.40 19.05 61.71
CA SER A 166 -5.60 17.85 61.40
C SER A 166 -4.22 18.17 60.81
N HIS A 167 -3.17 17.95 61.60
CA HIS A 167 -1.75 17.79 61.23
C HIS A 167 -1.04 17.12 62.43
N PRO A 168 0.05 16.34 62.26
CA PRO A 168 0.50 15.64 61.05
C PRO A 168 1.13 14.23 61.32
N ILE A 169 1.76 13.66 60.28
CA ILE A 169 3.04 12.89 60.32
C ILE A 169 3.05 11.38 60.71
N ASN A 170 3.59 10.58 59.75
CA ASN A 170 4.37 9.32 59.89
C ASN A 170 3.69 8.07 60.51
N THR A 171 4.06 6.79 60.25
CA THR A 171 5.12 6.12 59.43
C THR A 171 4.60 4.69 59.05
N THR A 172 5.29 3.66 58.51
CA THR A 172 6.72 3.34 58.22
C THR A 172 6.85 2.28 57.10
N LEU A 173 8.03 2.24 56.43
CA LEU A 173 8.81 1.08 55.92
C LEU A 173 8.14 -0.23 55.37
N ASN A 174 8.48 -0.54 54.10
CA ASN A 174 9.17 -1.79 53.62
C ASN A 174 8.39 -3.15 53.49
N ASP A 175 8.86 -4.17 52.74
CA ASP A 175 10.13 -4.37 51.98
C ASP A 175 10.02 -5.25 50.69
N THR A 176 11.11 -5.26 49.89
CA THR A 176 11.71 -6.23 48.90
C THR A 176 11.00 -7.56 48.45
N GLN A 177 10.98 -7.92 47.14
CA GLN A 177 11.87 -8.86 46.34
C GLN A 177 11.81 -10.36 46.75
N GLU A 178 12.08 -11.42 45.94
CA GLU A 178 12.13 -11.69 44.47
C GLU A 178 12.17 -13.22 44.15
N LEU A 179 12.00 -13.61 42.87
CA LEU A 179 12.62 -14.76 42.14
C LEU A 179 12.40 -16.28 42.50
N ASN A 180 12.00 -17.02 41.44
CA ASN A 180 12.58 -18.30 40.90
C ASN A 180 12.20 -19.75 41.34
N SER A 181 11.90 -20.55 40.29
CA SER A 181 12.09 -22.03 40.14
C SER A 181 11.11 -22.97 40.88
N SER A 182 10.87 -24.24 40.50
CA SER A 182 11.52 -25.13 39.49
C SER A 182 10.53 -26.16 38.84
N MET A 183 11.03 -27.01 37.94
CA MET A 183 10.27 -27.89 36.99
C MET A 183 9.60 -29.16 37.58
N THR A 184 8.58 -29.73 36.90
CA THR A 184 8.58 -31.15 36.39
C THR A 184 7.45 -31.52 35.38
N THR A 185 7.87 -32.02 34.21
CA THR A 185 7.30 -33.06 33.29
C THR A 185 5.82 -33.51 33.30
N GLN A 186 5.16 -33.43 32.12
CA GLN A 186 4.62 -34.57 31.32
C GLN A 186 4.15 -34.13 29.92
N THR A 187 3.81 -35.08 29.02
CA THR A 187 3.82 -34.89 27.54
C THR A 187 2.78 -35.79 26.83
N PRO A 188 2.34 -35.52 25.58
CA PRO A 188 1.65 -34.33 25.08
C PRO A 188 0.25 -34.63 24.49
N LEU A 189 -0.60 -33.60 24.38
CA LEU A 189 -1.71 -33.56 23.40
C LEU A 189 -1.39 -32.47 22.36
N ILE A 190 -1.45 -32.81 21.07
CA ILE A 190 -1.05 -31.90 19.98
C ILE A 190 -2.15 -30.86 19.73
N SER A 191 -2.11 -29.76 20.48
CA SER A 191 -2.91 -28.58 20.18
C SER A 191 -2.34 -27.84 18.98
N PHE A 192 -3.16 -27.63 17.93
CA PHE A 192 -2.81 -26.76 16.80
C PHE A 192 -2.75 -25.29 17.25
N ALA A 193 -1.61 -24.90 17.84
CA ALA A 193 -1.37 -23.54 18.31
C ALA A 193 -1.39 -22.54 17.13
N SER A 194 -2.20 -21.48 17.25
CA SER A 194 -2.37 -20.49 16.20
C SER A 194 -1.17 -19.55 16.11
N ASN A 195 -0.12 -19.98 15.42
CA ASN A 195 1.01 -19.11 15.08
C ASN A 195 0.53 -17.87 14.30
N THR A 196 0.59 -16.70 14.94
CA THR A 196 0.19 -15.42 14.35
C THR A 196 1.24 -14.94 13.37
N CYS A 197 1.20 -15.47 12.14
CA CYS A 197 1.99 -14.96 11.03
C CYS A 197 1.65 -13.48 10.74
N ASN A 198 2.67 -12.66 10.49
CA ASN A 198 2.50 -11.24 10.20
C ASN A 198 1.76 -11.02 8.87
N ASP A 199 0.55 -10.48 8.90
CA ASP A 199 -0.19 -10.01 7.72
C ASP A 199 0.48 -8.72 7.17
N ASP A 200 1.46 -8.86 6.27
CA ASP A 200 2.12 -7.73 5.60
C ASP A 200 1.28 -7.17 4.44
N ASP A 201 0.05 -6.77 4.76
CA ASP A 201 -0.92 -6.13 3.84
C ASP A 201 -1.46 -4.85 4.52
N ASN A 202 -0.60 -3.83 4.55
CA ASN A 202 -0.71 -2.61 5.37
C ASN A 202 -1.93 -1.70 5.02
N GLU A 203 -3.12 -2.08 5.47
CA GLU A 203 -4.33 -1.23 5.54
C GLU A 203 -4.25 -0.30 6.77
N PRO A 204 -4.08 1.03 6.60
CA PRO A 204 -3.85 1.93 7.73
C PRO A 204 -5.15 2.17 8.52
N HIS A 205 -5.17 1.71 9.78
CA HIS A 205 -6.24 1.85 10.78
C HIS A 205 -7.14 3.09 10.61
N ASN A 206 -8.44 2.89 10.87
CA ASN A 206 -9.38 3.96 11.21
C ASN A 206 -9.64 3.90 12.72
N ASP A 207 -9.71 5.07 13.35
CA ASP A 207 -10.09 5.21 14.75
C ASP A 207 -11.60 4.93 14.93
N GLU A 208 -11.96 3.66 15.09
CA GLU A 208 -13.26 3.28 15.64
C GLU A 208 -13.15 3.17 17.17
N ARG A 209 -14.11 3.78 17.87
CA ARG A 209 -14.05 4.00 19.32
C ARG A 209 -14.08 2.68 20.07
N ASN A 210 -13.47 2.65 21.25
CA ASN A 210 -13.40 1.49 22.13
C ASN A 210 -14.80 0.91 22.44
N LEU A 211 -15.17 -0.15 21.72
CA LEU A 211 -16.04 -1.20 22.24
C LEU A 211 -15.13 -2.34 22.73
N SER A 212 -15.27 -2.66 24.01
CA SER A 212 -14.74 -3.85 24.65
C SER A 212 -15.40 -5.11 24.06
N THR A 213 -14.76 -6.26 24.25
CA THR A 213 -15.10 -7.52 23.57
C THR A 213 -16.31 -8.28 24.14
N ASN A 214 -16.94 -7.78 25.22
CA ASN A 214 -17.92 -8.54 26.02
C ASN A 214 -19.39 -8.23 25.67
N THR A 215 -19.70 -7.75 24.47
CA THR A 215 -21.07 -7.33 24.09
C THR A 215 -21.66 -8.08 22.88
N PHE A 216 -21.34 -9.38 22.73
CA PHE A 216 -22.13 -10.30 21.91
C PHE A 216 -22.91 -11.23 22.84
N THR A 217 -24.24 -11.16 22.80
CA THR A 217 -25.13 -11.89 23.70
C THR A 217 -25.42 -13.30 23.19
N SER A 218 -25.79 -14.21 24.10
CA SER A 218 -26.22 -15.59 23.77
C SER A 218 -27.26 -15.63 22.63
N LYS A 219 -28.21 -14.70 22.63
CA LYS A 219 -29.20 -14.53 21.55
C LYS A 219 -28.57 -14.36 20.16
N PHE A 220 -27.45 -13.65 20.03
CA PHE A 220 -26.78 -13.50 18.73
C PHE A 220 -26.06 -14.78 18.27
N CYS A 221 -25.67 -15.67 19.19
CA CYS A 221 -25.21 -17.02 18.83
C CYS A 221 -26.37 -17.87 18.30
N GLN A 222 -27.51 -17.86 19.00
CA GLN A 222 -28.74 -18.55 18.56
C GLN A 222 -29.23 -18.04 17.19
N GLU A 223 -29.11 -16.75 16.91
CA GLU A 223 -29.39 -16.17 15.57
C GLU A 223 -28.44 -16.68 14.47
N ILE A 224 -27.22 -17.13 14.80
CA ILE A 224 -26.29 -17.76 13.85
C ILE A 224 -26.62 -19.24 13.67
N GLU A 225 -26.93 -19.97 14.75
CA GLU A 225 -27.34 -21.39 14.68
C GLU A 225 -28.62 -21.55 13.83
N ILE A 226 -29.68 -20.81 14.16
CA ILE A 226 -30.96 -20.82 13.43
C ILE A 226 -30.80 -20.45 11.93
N GLU A 227 -29.85 -19.58 11.60
CA GLU A 227 -29.58 -19.17 10.21
C GLU A 227 -28.56 -20.09 9.50
N PHE A 228 -27.88 -20.99 10.24
CA PHE A 228 -27.15 -22.11 9.67
C PHE A 228 -28.10 -23.25 9.30
N ASP A 229 -28.99 -23.64 10.22
CA ASP A 229 -29.92 -24.75 10.00
C ASP A 229 -30.82 -24.52 8.77
N LYS A 230 -31.36 -23.29 8.63
CA LYS A 230 -32.11 -22.89 7.42
C LYS A 230 -31.28 -23.00 6.14
N ALA A 231 -30.01 -22.59 6.18
CA ALA A 231 -29.14 -22.66 5.02
C ALA A 231 -28.80 -24.12 4.67
N PHE A 232 -28.58 -24.96 5.68
CA PHE A 232 -28.33 -26.38 5.51
C PHE A 232 -29.54 -27.09 4.90
N GLU A 233 -30.74 -26.89 5.44
CA GLU A 233 -31.98 -27.44 4.87
C GLU A 233 -32.25 -26.96 3.44
N LEU A 234 -31.96 -25.69 3.14
CA LEU A 234 -32.13 -25.10 1.80
C LEU A 234 -31.12 -25.64 0.76
N PHE A 235 -29.90 -26.00 1.17
CA PHE A 235 -28.80 -26.32 0.23
C PHE A 235 -28.32 -27.77 0.25
N LYS A 236 -28.66 -28.60 1.26
CA LYS A 236 -28.14 -29.98 1.43
C LYS A 236 -28.22 -30.86 0.18
N ASN A 237 -29.32 -30.76 -0.58
CA ASN A 237 -29.57 -31.56 -1.78
C ASN A 237 -29.45 -30.75 -3.10
N THR A 238 -28.76 -29.60 -3.08
CA THR A 238 -28.65 -28.72 -4.27
C THR A 238 -27.34 -28.92 -5.02
N ASN A 239 -27.38 -28.84 -6.35
CA ASN A 239 -26.19 -28.88 -7.21
C ASN A 239 -25.24 -27.71 -6.85
N PRO A 240 -23.96 -27.97 -6.49
CA PRO A 240 -22.99 -26.92 -6.15
C PRO A 240 -22.84 -25.80 -7.17
N THR A 241 -23.08 -26.06 -8.47
CA THR A 241 -22.88 -25.09 -9.55
C THR A 241 -24.02 -24.07 -9.70
N GLU A 242 -25.21 -24.42 -9.23
CA GLU A 242 -26.45 -23.63 -9.33
C GLU A 242 -26.63 -22.66 -8.15
N ARG A 243 -25.85 -22.84 -7.07
CA ARG A 243 -26.02 -22.09 -5.82
C ARG A 243 -25.81 -20.57 -5.98
N PRO A 244 -26.49 -19.73 -5.17
CA PRO A 244 -26.35 -18.27 -5.21
C PRO A 244 -24.91 -17.76 -5.03
N TYR A 245 -24.58 -16.64 -5.66
CA TYR A 245 -23.25 -16.02 -5.53
C TYR A 245 -23.04 -15.40 -4.14
N LEU A 246 -22.06 -15.92 -3.40
CA LEU A 246 -21.66 -15.40 -2.08
C LEU A 246 -20.88 -14.08 -2.21
N PRO A 247 -21.38 -12.95 -1.65
CA PRO A 247 -20.73 -11.66 -1.79
C PRO A 247 -19.46 -11.55 -0.93
N LYS A 248 -18.50 -10.75 -1.39
CA LYS A 248 -17.23 -10.48 -0.69
C LYS A 248 -17.49 -9.76 0.64
N GLN A 249 -17.07 -10.38 1.73
CA GLN A 249 -17.26 -9.83 3.06
C GLN A 249 -16.20 -8.78 3.40
N LYS A 250 -16.58 -7.84 4.27
CA LYS A 250 -15.64 -6.92 4.92
C LYS A 250 -15.19 -7.48 6.25
N THR A 251 -13.88 -7.61 6.46
CA THR A 251 -13.28 -7.90 7.75
C THR A 251 -13.79 -6.91 8.80
N SER A 252 -14.30 -7.44 9.92
CA SER A 252 -14.82 -6.65 11.04
C SER A 252 -14.79 -7.50 12.31
N LYS A 253 -14.84 -6.87 13.49
CA LYS A 253 -14.97 -7.61 14.76
C LYS A 253 -16.19 -8.55 14.75
N LYS A 254 -17.32 -8.12 14.17
CA LYS A 254 -18.54 -8.94 14.05
C LYS A 254 -18.34 -10.15 13.13
N LEU A 255 -17.73 -9.98 11.96
CA LEU A 255 -17.48 -11.08 11.04
C LEU A 255 -16.53 -12.12 11.65
N ASN A 256 -15.45 -11.66 12.30
CA ASN A 256 -14.51 -12.53 12.97
C ASN A 256 -15.21 -13.36 14.07
N PHE A 257 -16.07 -12.73 14.89
CA PHE A 257 -16.87 -13.42 15.90
C PHE A 257 -17.82 -14.48 15.29
N ILE A 258 -18.55 -14.14 14.22
CA ILE A 258 -19.45 -15.11 13.55
C ILE A 258 -18.66 -16.32 13.04
N VAL A 259 -17.52 -16.08 12.38
CA VAL A 259 -16.64 -17.12 11.85
C VAL A 259 -16.02 -17.97 12.97
N GLU A 260 -15.62 -17.36 14.08
CA GLU A 260 -15.10 -18.09 15.25
C GLU A 260 -16.18 -18.95 15.90
N HIS A 261 -17.40 -18.43 16.04
CA HIS A 261 -18.54 -19.17 16.59
C HIS A 261 -18.92 -20.36 15.70
N LEU A 262 -18.98 -20.16 14.38
CA LEU A 262 -19.19 -21.23 13.38
C LEU A 262 -18.12 -22.32 13.49
N ASN A 263 -16.84 -21.94 13.57
CA ASN A 263 -15.71 -22.89 13.69
C ASN A 263 -15.74 -23.73 14.97
N LYS A 264 -16.17 -23.15 16.10
CA LYS A 264 -16.11 -23.80 17.42
C LYS A 264 -17.36 -24.60 17.76
N ASN A 265 -18.56 -24.13 17.36
CA ASN A 265 -19.82 -24.60 17.94
C ASN A 265 -20.83 -25.14 16.92
N ILE A 266 -20.64 -24.88 15.62
CA ILE A 266 -21.64 -25.23 14.59
C ILE A 266 -21.02 -26.22 13.61
N VAL A 267 -20.08 -25.78 12.78
CA VAL A 267 -19.52 -26.57 11.68
C VAL A 267 -19.00 -27.95 12.11
N PRO A 268 -18.32 -28.13 13.28
CA PRO A 268 -17.93 -29.45 13.77
C PRO A 268 -19.09 -30.43 14.05
N LYS A 269 -20.32 -29.96 14.28
CA LYS A 269 -21.52 -30.81 14.48
C LYS A 269 -22.06 -31.43 13.19
N HIS A 270 -21.67 -30.90 12.01
CA HIS A 270 -22.22 -31.31 10.71
C HIS A 270 -21.19 -31.99 9.79
N ILE A 271 -19.99 -32.31 10.29
CA ILE A 271 -18.92 -32.98 9.55
C ILE A 271 -18.54 -34.26 10.27
N SER A 272 -18.33 -35.34 9.52
CA SER A 272 -17.75 -36.61 10.00
C SER A 272 -16.56 -37.00 9.13
N THR A 273 -15.75 -37.96 9.58
CA THR A 273 -14.59 -38.48 8.84
C THR A 273 -14.97 -39.13 7.51
N ASP A 274 -16.13 -39.79 7.48
CA ASP A 274 -16.57 -40.66 6.38
C ASP A 274 -17.53 -39.91 5.43
N GLN A 275 -17.61 -38.59 5.56
CA GLN A 275 -18.49 -37.71 4.80
C GLN A 275 -17.99 -37.56 3.36
N ASN A 276 -18.88 -37.72 2.36
CA ASN A 276 -18.56 -37.37 0.97
C ASN A 276 -18.24 -35.87 0.84
N PHE A 277 -17.22 -35.52 0.06
CA PHE A 277 -16.79 -34.14 -0.19
C PHE A 277 -17.92 -33.18 -0.60
N ILE A 278 -18.95 -33.64 -1.33
CA ILE A 278 -20.10 -32.81 -1.70
C ILE A 278 -20.83 -32.31 -0.45
N ASN A 279 -20.99 -33.14 0.58
CA ASN A 279 -21.64 -32.78 1.83
C ASN A 279 -20.76 -31.81 2.64
N LEU A 280 -19.44 -32.06 2.73
CA LEU A 280 -18.47 -31.15 3.35
C LEU A 280 -18.47 -29.77 2.67
N GLN A 281 -18.45 -29.74 1.34
CA GLN A 281 -18.50 -28.52 0.52
C GLN A 281 -19.83 -27.77 0.71
N THR A 282 -20.91 -28.50 0.97
CA THR A 282 -22.23 -27.93 1.29
C THR A 282 -22.26 -27.32 2.70
N VAL A 283 -21.69 -27.98 3.70
CA VAL A 283 -21.49 -27.40 5.05
C VAL A 283 -20.66 -26.11 4.98
N ILE A 284 -19.57 -26.12 4.21
CA ILE A 284 -18.73 -24.93 3.95
C ILE A 284 -19.53 -23.81 3.26
N TYR A 285 -20.36 -24.14 2.26
CA TYR A 285 -21.23 -23.18 1.59
C TYR A 285 -22.25 -22.57 2.56
N CYS A 286 -22.89 -23.39 3.40
CA CYS A 286 -23.89 -22.94 4.38
C CYS A 286 -23.26 -22.01 5.42
N ALA A 287 -22.13 -22.39 6.01
CA ALA A 287 -21.39 -21.54 6.96
C ALA A 287 -21.00 -20.18 6.33
N ALA A 288 -20.59 -20.19 5.05
CA ALA A 288 -20.28 -18.98 4.29
C ALA A 288 -21.52 -18.12 3.98
N TYR A 289 -22.66 -18.75 3.69
CA TYR A 289 -23.95 -18.08 3.47
C TYR A 289 -24.45 -17.42 4.75
N THR A 290 -24.55 -18.18 5.84
CA THR A 290 -24.95 -17.71 7.18
C THR A 290 -24.06 -16.57 7.64
N ALA A 291 -22.73 -16.69 7.52
CA ALA A 291 -21.83 -15.59 7.85
C ALA A 291 -22.07 -14.33 6.98
N ALA A 292 -22.44 -14.48 5.70
CA ALA A 292 -22.77 -13.36 4.82
C ALA A 292 -24.14 -12.70 5.14
N VAL A 293 -25.12 -13.47 5.63
CA VAL A 293 -26.42 -12.97 6.12
C VAL A 293 -26.27 -12.29 7.48
N CYS A 294 -25.69 -12.95 8.49
CA CYS A 294 -25.51 -12.43 9.84
C CYS A 294 -24.60 -11.17 9.87
N ASN A 295 -23.66 -11.03 8.93
CA ASN A 295 -22.85 -9.82 8.73
C ASN A 295 -23.56 -8.71 7.90
N GLY A 296 -24.79 -8.96 7.43
CA GLY A 296 -25.64 -8.00 6.72
C GLY A 296 -25.24 -7.69 5.28
N SER A 297 -24.44 -8.57 4.64
CA SER A 297 -23.97 -8.40 3.26
C SER A 297 -24.89 -9.02 2.22
N LEU A 298 -25.58 -10.10 2.58
CA LEU A 298 -26.79 -10.56 1.89
C LEU A 298 -28.01 -9.85 2.52
N LYS A 299 -28.98 -9.48 1.69
CA LYS A 299 -30.29 -8.97 2.11
C LYS A 299 -31.37 -9.68 1.30
N SER A 300 -32.49 -9.99 1.95
CA SER A 300 -33.69 -10.46 1.26
C SER A 300 -34.11 -9.44 0.18
N ASN A 301 -34.61 -9.96 -0.94
CA ASN A 301 -34.85 -9.20 -2.16
C ASN A 301 -35.83 -8.05 -1.95
N ASN A 302 -35.40 -6.80 -2.13
CA ASN A 302 -36.33 -5.73 -2.49
C ASN A 302 -35.69 -4.47 -3.12
N SER A 303 -36.41 -3.91 -4.09
CA SER A 303 -36.17 -2.64 -4.80
C SER A 303 -34.87 -2.46 -5.60
N ASN A 304 -34.99 -2.48 -6.93
CA ASN A 304 -34.03 -1.86 -7.84
C ASN A 304 -34.11 -0.33 -7.69
N HIS A 305 -33.20 0.27 -6.90
CA HIS A 305 -33.10 1.72 -6.76
C HIS A 305 -32.53 2.38 -8.03
N THR A 306 -33.42 2.76 -8.96
CA THR A 306 -33.12 3.80 -9.95
C THR A 306 -32.66 5.07 -9.23
N HIS A 307 -31.57 5.69 -9.69
CA HIS A 307 -30.92 6.81 -9.00
C HIS A 307 -31.71 8.14 -9.13
N LYS A 308 -32.85 8.23 -8.44
CA LYS A 308 -33.62 9.47 -8.30
C LYS A 308 -32.74 10.56 -7.65
N LYS A 309 -32.74 11.77 -8.23
CA LYS A 309 -32.05 12.94 -7.65
C LYS A 309 -32.52 13.16 -6.20
N PRO A 310 -31.63 13.40 -5.23
CA PRO A 310 -32.04 13.69 -3.86
C PRO A 310 -32.96 14.91 -3.77
N HIS A 311 -34.00 14.88 -2.93
CA HIS A 311 -34.94 16.00 -2.76
C HIS A 311 -34.24 17.34 -2.43
N TRP A 312 -33.11 17.31 -1.71
CA TRP A 312 -32.33 18.52 -1.44
C TRP A 312 -31.74 19.16 -2.71
N GLN A 313 -31.39 18.35 -3.71
CA GLN A 313 -30.86 18.80 -5.00
C GLN A 313 -31.97 19.41 -5.84
N ILE A 314 -33.08 18.67 -6.03
CA ILE A 314 -34.27 19.13 -6.77
C ILE A 314 -34.75 20.49 -6.22
N ARG A 315 -34.86 20.64 -4.89
CA ARG A 315 -35.24 21.90 -4.25
C ARG A 315 -34.28 23.06 -4.52
N LEU A 316 -32.96 22.81 -4.63
CA LEU A 316 -31.98 23.85 -4.95
C LEU A 316 -32.00 24.20 -6.44
N GLU A 317 -32.13 23.21 -7.32
CA GLU A 317 -32.29 23.40 -8.77
C GLU A 317 -33.56 24.22 -9.07
N ASN A 318 -34.70 23.89 -8.45
CA ASN A 318 -35.95 24.64 -8.58
C ASN A 318 -35.80 26.08 -8.04
N LYS A 319 -35.12 26.30 -6.91
CA LYS A 319 -34.87 27.65 -6.39
C LYS A 319 -33.95 28.48 -7.30
N ILE A 320 -32.98 27.85 -7.96
CA ILE A 320 -32.12 28.49 -8.96
C ILE A 320 -32.93 28.90 -10.20
N ASN A 321 -33.82 28.04 -10.68
CA ASN A 321 -34.66 28.33 -11.84
C ASN A 321 -35.69 29.44 -11.56
N MET A 322 -36.30 29.43 -10.36
CA MET A 322 -37.14 30.54 -9.87
C MET A 322 -36.37 31.86 -9.86
N LEU A 323 -35.20 31.92 -9.21
CA LEU A 323 -34.39 33.14 -9.13
C LEU A 323 -33.93 33.64 -10.51
N ARG A 324 -33.60 32.72 -11.44
CA ARG A 324 -33.30 33.08 -12.85
C ARG A 324 -34.50 33.73 -13.55
N SER A 325 -35.70 33.20 -13.35
CA SER A 325 -36.93 33.76 -13.93
C SER A 325 -37.25 35.15 -13.36
N GLU A 326 -37.14 35.30 -12.03
CA GLU A 326 -37.34 36.59 -11.32
C GLU A 326 -36.34 37.66 -11.80
N ILE A 327 -35.05 37.32 -11.89
CA ILE A 327 -34.00 38.18 -12.45
C ILE A 327 -34.30 38.53 -13.91
N GLY A 328 -34.78 37.58 -14.71
CA GLY A 328 -35.16 37.80 -16.11
C GLY A 328 -36.28 38.82 -16.26
N ARG A 329 -37.38 38.67 -15.49
CA ARG A 329 -38.51 39.62 -15.51
C ARG A 329 -38.12 41.00 -15.03
N LEU A 330 -37.34 41.09 -13.94
CA LEU A 330 -36.85 42.37 -13.43
C LEU A 330 -35.90 43.06 -14.43
N THR A 331 -35.06 42.30 -15.13
CA THR A 331 -34.17 42.82 -16.19
C THR A 331 -34.97 43.31 -17.40
N GLN A 332 -36.04 42.61 -17.81
CA GLN A 332 -36.96 43.08 -18.87
C GLN A 332 -37.60 44.42 -18.51
N PHE A 333 -38.07 44.57 -17.27
CA PHE A 333 -38.66 45.81 -16.78
C PHE A 333 -37.66 46.97 -16.69
N ILE A 334 -36.43 46.72 -16.20
CA ILE A 334 -35.37 47.75 -16.15
C ILE A 334 -34.98 48.19 -17.57
N LYS A 335 -35.00 47.29 -18.56
CA LYS A 335 -34.82 47.61 -20.00
C LYS A 335 -36.05 48.25 -20.67
N GLY A 336 -36.95 48.88 -19.92
CA GLY A 336 -38.08 49.65 -20.45
C GLY A 336 -39.31 48.83 -20.88
N ASN A 337 -39.33 47.50 -20.74
CA ASN A 337 -40.54 46.73 -21.05
C ASN A 337 -41.67 47.05 -20.03
N ARG A 338 -42.85 47.45 -20.53
CA ARG A 338 -44.03 47.82 -19.74
C ARG A 338 -45.25 46.94 -20.00
N ASN A 339 -45.09 45.78 -20.64
CA ASN A 339 -46.18 44.83 -20.84
C ASN A 339 -46.84 44.47 -19.48
N PRO A 340 -48.18 44.51 -19.32
CA PRO A 340 -48.84 44.33 -18.02
C PRO A 340 -48.45 43.05 -17.28
N ARG A 341 -48.18 41.94 -18.00
CA ARG A 341 -47.74 40.67 -17.41
C ARG A 341 -46.33 40.76 -16.80
N VAL A 342 -45.47 41.64 -17.33
CA VAL A 342 -44.12 41.92 -16.79
C VAL A 342 -44.20 42.87 -15.60
N VAL A 343 -45.05 43.89 -15.65
CA VAL A 343 -45.30 44.83 -14.53
C VAL A 343 -45.81 44.05 -13.30
N THR A 344 -46.92 43.33 -13.45
CA THR A 344 -47.52 42.51 -12.38
C THR A 344 -46.54 41.48 -11.81
N ALA A 345 -45.72 40.85 -12.66
CA ALA A 345 -44.68 39.93 -12.20
C ALA A 345 -43.61 40.63 -11.36
N VAL A 346 -43.17 41.82 -11.75
CA VAL A 346 -42.18 42.61 -10.99
C VAL A 346 -42.76 43.10 -9.66
N ASP A 347 -44.02 43.53 -9.61
CA ASP A 347 -44.65 43.97 -8.36
C ASP A 347 -44.88 42.82 -7.38
N ASN A 348 -45.29 41.64 -7.88
CA ASN A 348 -45.32 40.42 -7.07
C ASN A 348 -43.93 40.04 -6.52
N ILE A 349 -42.85 40.25 -7.29
CA ILE A 349 -41.47 40.04 -6.83
C ILE A 349 -41.10 41.09 -5.75
N LYS A 350 -41.47 42.37 -5.91
CA LYS A 350 -41.26 43.42 -4.88
C LYS A 350 -41.94 43.03 -3.56
N ILE A 351 -43.21 42.64 -3.60
CA ILE A 351 -44.00 42.25 -2.41
C ILE A 351 -43.35 41.06 -1.70
N LYS A 352 -43.07 39.98 -2.46
CA LYS A 352 -42.46 38.74 -1.98
C LYS A 352 -41.15 38.93 -1.22
N TYR A 353 -40.33 39.91 -1.64
CA TYR A 353 -39.04 40.17 -1.00
C TYR A 353 -39.06 41.34 0.01
N LYS A 354 -40.03 42.27 -0.05
CA LYS A 354 -40.29 43.24 1.03
C LYS A 354 -40.56 42.54 2.37
N GLN A 355 -41.38 41.48 2.36
CA GLN A 355 -41.79 40.73 3.56
C GLN A 355 -40.67 39.91 4.25
N HIS A 356 -39.42 39.97 3.79
CA HIS A 356 -38.27 39.34 4.46
C HIS A 356 -37.21 40.36 4.91
N SER A 357 -37.51 41.67 4.84
CA SER A 357 -36.55 42.76 4.98
C SER A 357 -36.50 43.41 6.37
N GLN A 358 -36.51 42.62 7.45
CA GLN A 358 -36.35 43.16 8.82
C GLN A 358 -34.90 43.54 9.18
N TYR A 359 -33.91 43.07 8.41
CA TYR A 359 -32.48 43.31 8.66
C TYR A 359 -31.65 43.66 7.41
N ASP A 360 -32.22 43.53 6.20
CA ASP A 360 -31.65 44.07 4.96
C ASP A 360 -32.18 45.50 4.79
N ALA A 361 -31.30 46.46 4.46
CA ALA A 361 -31.71 47.84 4.15
C ALA A 361 -32.70 47.87 2.96
N ILE A 362 -33.65 48.80 3.00
CA ILE A 362 -34.65 48.95 1.92
C ILE A 362 -33.90 49.27 0.63
N ASN A 363 -33.98 48.35 -0.35
CA ASN A 363 -33.43 48.57 -1.69
C ASN A 363 -34.29 49.64 -2.38
N VAL A 364 -33.86 50.89 -2.33
CA VAL A 364 -34.59 52.04 -2.89
C VAL A 364 -34.62 51.98 -4.41
N ASP A 365 -33.55 51.44 -5.02
CA ASP A 365 -33.42 51.27 -6.47
C ASP A 365 -33.63 49.82 -6.92
N LEU A 366 -34.33 49.66 -8.05
CA LEU A 366 -34.50 48.40 -8.78
C LEU A 366 -33.17 47.76 -9.18
N THR A 367 -32.09 48.53 -9.41
CA THR A 367 -30.77 47.94 -9.72
C THR A 367 -30.14 47.25 -8.51
N GLN A 368 -30.25 47.84 -7.31
CA GLN A 368 -29.81 47.25 -6.03
C GLN A 368 -30.62 45.98 -5.72
N PHE A 369 -31.93 46.03 -5.96
CA PHE A 369 -32.82 44.90 -5.82
C PHE A 369 -32.48 43.75 -6.80
N LEU A 370 -32.16 44.09 -8.06
CA LEU A 370 -31.67 43.14 -9.06
C LEU A 370 -30.34 42.48 -8.63
N ASP A 371 -29.40 43.24 -8.07
CA ASP A 371 -28.15 42.67 -7.57
C ASP A 371 -28.37 41.79 -6.33
N THR A 372 -29.24 42.19 -5.41
CA THR A 372 -29.68 41.36 -4.28
C THR A 372 -30.19 39.98 -4.75
N LEU A 373 -30.95 39.92 -5.86
CA LEU A 373 -31.38 38.65 -6.46
C LEU A 373 -30.22 37.88 -7.12
N LYS A 374 -29.30 38.56 -7.84
CA LYS A 374 -28.08 37.94 -8.41
C LYS A 374 -27.18 37.33 -7.31
N GLN A 375 -27.01 38.02 -6.17
CA GLN A 375 -26.29 37.51 -5.01
C GLN A 375 -27.01 36.29 -4.40
N LYS A 376 -28.33 36.35 -4.23
CA LYS A 376 -29.15 35.21 -3.72
C LYS A 376 -29.10 34.00 -4.68
N LEU A 377 -29.03 34.22 -5.99
CA LEU A 377 -28.78 33.19 -7.01
C LEU A 377 -27.37 32.59 -6.87
N SER A 378 -26.32 33.42 -6.83
CA SER A 378 -24.92 33.00 -6.69
C SER A 378 -24.69 32.18 -5.43
N ALA A 379 -25.26 32.60 -4.29
CA ALA A 379 -25.19 31.86 -3.03
C ALA A 379 -25.92 30.50 -3.10
N THR A 380 -27.06 30.43 -3.79
CA THR A 380 -27.83 29.18 -3.96
C THR A 380 -27.11 28.20 -4.89
N ALA A 381 -26.58 28.68 -6.03
CA ALA A 381 -25.76 27.90 -6.95
C ALA A 381 -24.46 27.40 -6.27
N SER A 382 -23.80 28.27 -5.49
CA SER A 382 -22.63 27.90 -4.69
C SER A 382 -22.95 26.83 -3.64
N ARG A 383 -24.15 26.88 -3.02
CA ARG A 383 -24.62 25.85 -2.09
C ARG A 383 -24.87 24.52 -2.79
N LEU A 384 -25.48 24.52 -3.98
CA LEU A 384 -25.68 23.33 -4.82
C LEU A 384 -24.34 22.72 -5.22
N LYS A 385 -23.42 23.49 -5.82
CA LYS A 385 -22.07 23.05 -6.21
C LYS A 385 -21.32 22.43 -5.03
N ARG A 386 -21.34 23.08 -3.85
CA ARG A 386 -20.74 22.55 -2.62
C ARG A 386 -21.35 21.21 -2.16
N TYR A 387 -22.67 21.06 -2.20
CA TYR A 387 -23.32 19.79 -1.80
C TYR A 387 -23.11 18.66 -2.81
N LEU A 388 -23.10 18.95 -4.12
CA LEU A 388 -22.71 17.98 -5.16
C LEU A 388 -21.24 17.54 -4.97
N THR A 389 -20.31 18.48 -4.79
CA THR A 389 -18.91 18.18 -4.47
C THR A 389 -18.78 17.34 -3.20
N CYS A 390 -19.47 17.66 -2.11
CA CYS A 390 -19.46 16.84 -0.89
C CYS A 390 -20.03 15.42 -1.11
N THR A 391 -21.04 15.27 -1.95
CA THR A 391 -21.65 13.97 -2.28
C THR A 391 -20.70 13.13 -3.14
N LYS A 392 -20.12 13.73 -4.19
CA LYS A 392 -19.07 13.12 -5.03
C LYS A 392 -17.86 12.73 -4.19
N ARG A 393 -17.43 13.58 -3.24
CA ARG A 393 -16.34 13.32 -2.29
C ARG A 393 -16.63 12.11 -1.41
N LYS A 394 -17.80 12.03 -0.78
CA LYS A 394 -18.20 10.86 0.02
C LYS A 394 -18.22 9.59 -0.83
N SER A 395 -18.81 9.64 -2.02
CA SER A 395 -18.88 8.51 -2.95
C SER A 395 -17.48 8.04 -3.40
N GLN A 396 -16.65 8.95 -3.91
CA GLN A 396 -15.30 8.61 -4.41
C GLN A 396 -14.38 8.07 -3.30
N ASN A 397 -14.42 8.62 -2.08
CA ASN A 397 -13.61 8.09 -0.97
C ASN A 397 -14.15 6.75 -0.44
N LYS A 398 -15.48 6.54 -0.43
CA LYS A 398 -16.09 5.23 -0.10
C LYS A 398 -15.73 4.17 -1.15
N LEU A 399 -15.78 4.52 -2.44
CA LEU A 399 -15.37 3.62 -3.52
C LEU A 399 -13.88 3.28 -3.45
N PHE A 400 -13.02 4.27 -3.20
CA PHE A 400 -11.59 4.08 -3.00
C PHE A 400 -11.31 3.08 -1.87
N ILE A 401 -11.82 3.35 -0.67
CA ILE A 401 -11.61 2.48 0.51
C ILE A 401 -12.22 1.08 0.32
N ASN A 402 -13.32 0.95 -0.41
CA ASN A 402 -13.95 -0.35 -0.67
C ASN A 402 -13.27 -1.16 -1.79
N ASN A 403 -12.73 -0.51 -2.81
CA ASN A 403 -12.19 -1.14 -4.03
C ASN A 403 -11.35 -0.14 -4.85
N GLU A 404 -10.07 0.03 -4.48
CA GLU A 404 -9.13 0.91 -5.19
C GLU A 404 -9.00 0.54 -6.67
N LYS A 405 -8.98 -0.76 -7.02
CA LYS A 405 -8.84 -1.22 -8.42
C LYS A 405 -10.01 -0.75 -9.30
N LEU A 406 -11.25 -0.83 -8.80
CA LEU A 406 -12.44 -0.30 -9.49
C LEU A 406 -12.41 1.24 -9.55
N PHE A 407 -11.97 1.91 -8.48
CA PHE A 407 -11.80 3.37 -8.49
C PHE A 407 -10.82 3.82 -9.58
N TYR A 408 -9.66 3.17 -9.73
CA TYR A 408 -8.69 3.50 -10.78
C TYR A 408 -9.22 3.19 -12.19
N ARG A 409 -9.92 2.06 -12.38
CA ARG A 409 -10.57 1.75 -13.67
C ARG A 409 -11.55 2.86 -14.08
N ASN A 410 -12.36 3.33 -13.13
CA ASN A 410 -13.32 4.41 -13.33
C ASN A 410 -12.66 5.82 -13.43
N LEU A 411 -11.33 5.93 -13.23
CA LEU A 411 -10.54 7.13 -13.56
C LEU A 411 -9.82 7.02 -14.91
N GLU A 412 -9.38 5.82 -15.32
CA GLU A 412 -8.69 5.62 -16.61
C GLU A 412 -9.66 5.50 -17.79
N GLN A 413 -10.91 5.09 -17.56
CA GLN A 413 -11.97 5.25 -18.55
C GLN A 413 -12.16 6.75 -18.86
N PRO A 414 -12.25 7.14 -20.15
CA PRO A 414 -12.70 8.49 -20.49
C PRO A 414 -14.12 8.69 -19.97
N LYS A 415 -14.50 9.93 -19.65
CA LYS A 415 -15.92 10.29 -19.68
C LYS A 415 -16.36 10.17 -21.13
N SER A 416 -16.97 9.06 -21.51
CA SER A 416 -17.73 9.04 -22.75
C SER A 416 -18.85 10.07 -22.64
N THR A 417 -19.01 10.85 -23.70
CA THR A 417 -20.34 11.32 -24.14
C THR A 417 -21.30 10.13 -24.25
N HIS A 418 -22.60 10.38 -24.40
CA HIS A 418 -23.59 9.29 -24.49
C HIS A 418 -23.57 8.58 -25.85
N ASP A 419 -22.46 7.92 -26.16
CA ASP A 419 -22.37 6.89 -27.19
C ASP A 419 -23.20 5.69 -26.73
N THR A 420 -24.45 5.66 -27.19
CA THR A 420 -25.46 4.62 -26.87
C THR A 420 -25.30 3.37 -27.74
N ARG A 421 -24.20 3.27 -28.49
CA ARG A 421 -23.81 2.03 -29.18
C ARG A 421 -23.20 1.06 -28.18
N SER A 422 -23.86 -0.08 -27.97
CA SER A 422 -23.25 -1.26 -27.39
C SER A 422 -21.96 -1.60 -28.15
N PRO A 423 -20.84 -1.94 -27.49
CA PRO A 423 -19.62 -2.31 -28.18
C PRO A 423 -19.83 -3.61 -28.97
N GLU A 424 -19.47 -3.58 -30.25
CA GLU A 424 -19.58 -4.73 -31.14
C GLU A 424 -18.72 -5.88 -30.62
N THR A 425 -19.35 -7.04 -30.43
CA THR A 425 -18.81 -8.22 -29.77
C THR A 425 -19.20 -9.47 -30.58
N PRO A 426 -18.42 -10.57 -30.54
CA PRO A 426 -18.78 -11.80 -31.22
C PRO A 426 -20.11 -12.36 -30.69
N THR A 427 -20.84 -13.08 -31.55
CA THR A 427 -22.00 -13.88 -31.14
C THR A 427 -21.55 -15.05 -30.27
N SER A 428 -22.47 -15.67 -29.53
CA SER A 428 -22.18 -16.88 -28.76
C SER A 428 -21.70 -18.00 -29.66
N GLN A 429 -22.34 -18.15 -30.81
CA GLN A 429 -22.00 -19.14 -31.82
C GLN A 429 -20.58 -18.99 -32.37
N SER A 430 -20.21 -17.81 -32.91
CA SER A 430 -18.86 -17.64 -33.48
C SER A 430 -17.75 -17.63 -32.41
N LEU A 431 -18.09 -17.27 -31.17
CA LEU A 431 -17.21 -17.43 -30.02
C LEU A 431 -17.03 -18.90 -29.62
N TYR A 432 -18.09 -19.71 -29.67
CA TYR A 432 -18.02 -21.17 -29.45
C TYR A 432 -17.17 -21.81 -30.56
N GLU A 433 -17.57 -21.66 -31.82
CA GLU A 433 -16.96 -22.31 -32.99
C GLU A 433 -15.44 -22.11 -33.05
N PHE A 434 -14.97 -20.87 -32.92
CA PHE A 434 -13.53 -20.57 -32.98
C PHE A 434 -12.74 -21.22 -31.84
N TRP A 435 -13.29 -21.28 -30.63
CA TRP A 435 -12.57 -21.78 -29.45
C TRP A 435 -12.74 -23.30 -29.26
N ALA A 436 -13.87 -23.87 -29.65
CA ALA A 436 -14.07 -25.31 -29.75
C ALA A 436 -13.15 -25.92 -30.81
N ALA A 437 -12.98 -25.27 -31.98
CA ALA A 437 -12.01 -25.71 -32.99
C ALA A 437 -10.54 -25.75 -32.48
N ILE A 438 -10.22 -24.99 -31.43
CA ILE A 438 -8.92 -25.06 -30.74
C ILE A 438 -8.94 -26.16 -29.67
N TRP A 439 -9.91 -26.16 -28.76
CA TRP A 439 -9.88 -26.97 -27.54
C TRP A 439 -10.49 -28.37 -27.64
N GLU A 440 -11.52 -28.60 -28.48
CA GLU A 440 -12.18 -29.91 -28.59
C GLU A 440 -11.49 -30.86 -29.57
N ASN A 441 -10.56 -30.35 -30.38
CA ASN A 441 -9.72 -31.13 -31.30
C ASN A 441 -8.42 -31.57 -30.61
N PRO A 442 -8.30 -32.84 -30.17
CA PRO A 442 -7.07 -33.35 -29.57
C PRO A 442 -5.96 -33.45 -30.62
N VAL A 443 -4.71 -33.33 -30.17
CA VAL A 443 -3.51 -33.47 -30.99
C VAL A 443 -2.46 -34.26 -30.21
N SER A 444 -1.74 -35.16 -30.88
CA SER A 444 -0.63 -35.92 -30.31
C SER A 444 0.72 -35.41 -30.79
N HIS A 445 1.66 -35.26 -29.86
CA HIS A 445 3.08 -35.03 -30.17
C HIS A 445 3.73 -36.22 -30.88
N SER A 446 4.85 -35.99 -31.56
CA SER A 446 5.73 -37.05 -32.06
C SER A 446 6.40 -37.74 -30.86
N SER A 447 6.16 -39.04 -30.66
CA SER A 447 6.81 -39.85 -29.62
C SER A 447 8.21 -40.33 -30.03
N ASP A 448 8.44 -40.50 -31.33
CA ASP A 448 9.55 -41.30 -31.85
C ASP A 448 10.67 -40.40 -32.39
N THR A 449 11.17 -39.48 -31.56
CA THR A 449 12.24 -38.55 -31.93
C THR A 449 13.55 -38.86 -31.22
N GLU A 450 14.66 -38.78 -31.95
CA GLU A 450 16.01 -39.07 -31.44
C GLU A 450 16.35 -38.20 -30.21
N TRP A 451 15.99 -36.92 -30.25
CA TRP A 451 16.22 -36.01 -29.13
C TRP A 451 15.43 -36.40 -27.88
N LEU A 452 14.22 -36.94 -28.01
CA LEU A 452 13.41 -37.38 -26.87
C LEU A 452 13.98 -38.65 -26.23
N GLN A 453 14.51 -39.57 -27.04
CA GLN A 453 15.25 -40.75 -26.55
C GLN A 453 16.50 -40.32 -25.75
N ASN A 454 17.26 -39.34 -26.27
CA ASN A 454 18.41 -38.74 -25.59
C ASN A 454 18.06 -37.89 -24.34
N PHE A 455 16.78 -37.62 -24.09
CA PHE A 455 16.31 -37.06 -22.82
C PHE A 455 15.98 -38.14 -21.80
N ASN A 456 15.36 -39.25 -22.24
CA ASN A 456 14.96 -40.34 -21.36
C ASN A 456 16.13 -41.08 -20.69
N SER A 457 17.33 -41.01 -21.27
CA SER A 457 18.60 -41.50 -20.70
C SER A 457 19.22 -40.59 -19.63
N THR A 458 18.69 -39.38 -19.39
CA THR A 458 19.24 -38.46 -18.39
C THR A 458 18.99 -38.99 -16.97
N GLN A 459 20.05 -39.10 -16.14
CA GLN A 459 19.95 -39.59 -14.76
C GLN A 459 19.30 -38.55 -13.81
N ILE A 460 17.97 -38.52 -13.82
CA ILE A 460 17.14 -37.81 -12.84
C ILE A 460 16.48 -38.86 -11.93
N PRO A 461 16.56 -38.75 -10.60
CA PRO A 461 15.84 -39.64 -9.68
C PRO A 461 14.31 -39.50 -9.81
N THR A 462 13.56 -40.55 -9.46
CA THR A 462 12.09 -40.45 -9.44
C THR A 462 11.63 -39.66 -8.23
N MET A 463 10.72 -38.71 -8.44
CA MET A 463 10.12 -37.90 -7.41
C MET A 463 9.43 -38.80 -6.37
N ASN A 464 9.90 -38.75 -5.12
CA ASN A 464 9.22 -39.41 -4.01
C ASN A 464 7.92 -38.68 -3.67
N PHE A 465 6.80 -39.39 -3.65
CA PHE A 465 5.50 -38.86 -3.22
C PHE A 465 4.60 -39.95 -2.64
N GLU A 466 4.28 -39.81 -1.35
CA GLU A 466 3.26 -40.61 -0.66
C GLU A 466 1.94 -39.82 -0.54
N HIS A 467 2.01 -38.60 0.00
CA HIS A 467 0.86 -37.72 0.20
C HIS A 467 1.27 -36.24 0.29
N ILE A 468 0.32 -35.32 0.11
CA ILE A 468 0.53 -33.90 0.41
C ILE A 468 0.60 -33.74 1.93
N SER A 469 1.72 -33.22 2.47
CA SER A 469 1.84 -32.98 3.91
C SER A 469 0.90 -31.88 4.41
N VAL A 470 0.47 -31.97 5.67
CA VAL A 470 -0.40 -30.96 6.31
C VAL A 470 0.22 -29.57 6.24
N ASP A 471 1.53 -29.44 6.48
CA ASP A 471 2.25 -28.17 6.36
C ASP A 471 2.23 -27.60 4.94
N THR A 472 2.33 -28.44 3.91
CA THR A 472 2.21 -28.01 2.52
C THR A 472 0.82 -27.45 2.25
N PHE A 473 -0.23 -28.15 2.69
CA PHE A 473 -1.61 -27.68 2.58
C PHE A 473 -1.84 -26.36 3.34
N ILE A 474 -1.37 -26.24 4.59
CA ILE A 474 -1.48 -25.02 5.42
C ILE A 474 -0.71 -23.85 4.82
N LYS A 475 0.51 -24.08 4.30
CA LYS A 475 1.32 -23.11 3.56
C LYS A 475 0.59 -22.62 2.30
N VAL A 476 -0.02 -23.54 1.55
CA VAL A 476 -0.77 -23.26 0.31
C VAL A 476 -2.06 -22.48 0.60
N ILE A 477 -2.90 -22.94 1.52
CA ILE A 477 -4.18 -22.28 1.80
C ILE A 477 -3.96 -20.87 2.34
N ASN A 478 -2.94 -20.67 3.19
CA ASN A 478 -2.61 -19.36 3.74
C ASN A 478 -2.05 -18.39 2.70
N ARG A 479 -1.26 -18.83 1.70
CA ARG A 479 -0.83 -17.94 0.60
C ARG A 479 -1.93 -17.60 -0.40
N THR A 480 -3.09 -18.26 -0.38
CA THR A 480 -4.19 -17.91 -1.29
C THR A 480 -4.79 -16.54 -0.99
N HIS A 481 -5.04 -15.75 -2.04
CA HIS A 481 -5.77 -14.49 -1.89
C HIS A 481 -7.25 -14.74 -1.58
N ASN A 482 -7.68 -14.39 -0.37
CA ASN A 482 -9.05 -14.46 0.17
C ASN A 482 -10.17 -14.28 -0.87
N TRP A 483 -10.09 -13.21 -1.67
CA TRP A 483 -11.15 -12.81 -2.59
C TRP A 483 -10.78 -12.94 -4.08
N LYS A 484 -10.03 -14.00 -4.46
CA LYS A 484 -9.93 -14.46 -5.86
C LYS A 484 -11.34 -14.80 -6.37
N ALA A 485 -11.59 -14.72 -7.68
CA ALA A 485 -12.90 -15.06 -8.23
C ALA A 485 -13.15 -16.58 -8.09
N PRO A 486 -14.36 -17.00 -7.67
CA PRO A 486 -14.73 -18.42 -7.60
C PRO A 486 -15.07 -18.98 -8.98
N GLY A 487 -15.24 -20.30 -9.06
CA GLY A 487 -15.71 -20.97 -10.28
C GLY A 487 -17.24 -21.05 -10.32
N THR A 488 -17.77 -22.17 -10.83
CA THR A 488 -19.21 -22.43 -10.77
C THR A 488 -19.71 -22.66 -9.32
N ASP A 489 -18.84 -23.08 -8.38
CA ASP A 489 -19.18 -23.32 -6.97
C ASP A 489 -19.55 -22.05 -6.16
N LYS A 490 -19.18 -20.87 -6.67
CA LYS A 490 -19.28 -19.55 -6.02
C LYS A 490 -18.50 -19.39 -4.69
N ILE A 491 -17.75 -20.41 -4.22
CA ILE A 491 -17.02 -20.36 -2.94
C ILE A 491 -15.68 -19.66 -3.13
N HIS A 492 -15.42 -18.64 -2.32
CA HIS A 492 -14.17 -17.89 -2.33
C HIS A 492 -13.14 -18.50 -1.37
N ASN A 493 -11.84 -18.40 -1.71
CA ASN A 493 -10.69 -18.82 -0.87
C ASN A 493 -10.81 -18.39 0.60
N TYR A 494 -11.40 -17.22 0.87
CA TYR A 494 -11.63 -16.70 2.23
C TYR A 494 -12.32 -17.73 3.15
N TRP A 495 -13.33 -18.44 2.64
CA TRP A 495 -14.11 -19.39 3.44
C TRP A 495 -13.30 -20.64 3.74
N TYR A 496 -12.69 -21.25 2.72
CA TYR A 496 -11.75 -22.36 2.90
C TYR A 496 -10.60 -21.98 3.86
N LYS A 497 -10.04 -20.77 3.76
CA LYS A 497 -8.96 -20.29 4.65
C LYS A 497 -9.42 -19.95 6.08
N LYS A 498 -10.69 -19.61 6.31
CA LYS A 498 -11.19 -19.13 7.62
C LYS A 498 -12.10 -20.10 8.36
N LEU A 499 -12.61 -21.14 7.73
CA LEU A 499 -13.29 -22.26 8.41
C LEU A 499 -12.22 -23.32 8.78
N THR A 500 -11.33 -22.97 9.70
CA THR A 500 -10.16 -23.80 10.08
C THR A 500 -10.53 -25.18 10.62
N CYS A 501 -11.72 -25.35 11.19
CA CYS A 501 -12.23 -26.68 11.59
C CYS A 501 -12.37 -27.68 10.42
N THR A 502 -12.48 -27.22 9.17
CA THR A 502 -12.63 -28.09 8.00
C THR A 502 -11.30 -28.54 7.40
N TYR A 503 -10.16 -28.03 7.90
CA TYR A 503 -8.83 -28.30 7.34
C TYR A 503 -8.48 -29.79 7.24
N PRO A 504 -8.68 -30.65 8.27
CA PRO A 504 -8.33 -32.07 8.19
C PRO A 504 -9.16 -32.81 7.12
N TYR A 505 -10.46 -32.55 7.07
CA TYR A 505 -11.38 -33.18 6.11
C TYR A 505 -11.08 -32.76 4.66
N ILE A 506 -10.79 -31.48 4.44
CA ILE A 506 -10.32 -30.99 3.14
C ILE A 506 -8.99 -31.67 2.77
N HIS A 507 -8.02 -31.70 3.68
CA HIS A 507 -6.70 -32.28 3.45
C HIS A 507 -6.77 -33.78 3.11
N ASN A 508 -7.59 -34.54 3.84
CA ASN A 508 -7.87 -35.95 3.56
C ASN A 508 -8.47 -36.14 2.16
N HIS A 509 -9.50 -35.37 1.79
CA HIS A 509 -10.07 -35.46 0.43
C HIS A 509 -9.09 -35.03 -0.67
N ILE A 510 -8.23 -34.02 -0.44
CA ILE A 510 -7.19 -33.64 -1.41
C ILE A 510 -6.25 -34.83 -1.68
N ASN A 511 -5.83 -35.56 -0.65
CA ASN A 511 -5.02 -36.76 -0.80
C ASN A 511 -5.79 -37.93 -1.43
N GLN A 512 -7.05 -38.14 -1.05
CA GLN A 512 -7.95 -39.13 -1.65
C GLN A 512 -8.13 -38.89 -3.15
N PHE A 513 -8.36 -37.65 -3.58
CA PHE A 513 -8.49 -37.30 -4.99
C PHE A 513 -7.19 -37.54 -5.76
N ILE A 514 -6.02 -37.28 -5.17
CA ILE A 514 -4.73 -37.52 -5.84
C ILE A 514 -4.45 -39.04 -5.96
N GLN A 515 -4.77 -39.83 -4.93
CA GLN A 515 -4.56 -41.29 -4.90
C GLN A 515 -5.65 -42.10 -5.63
N SER A 516 -6.84 -41.53 -5.81
CA SER A 516 -7.99 -42.18 -6.46
C SER A 516 -8.79 -41.13 -7.25
N PRO A 517 -8.33 -40.75 -8.45
CA PRO A 517 -8.85 -39.60 -9.21
C PRO A 517 -10.35 -39.68 -9.51
N ASP A 518 -10.88 -40.89 -9.65
CA ASP A 518 -12.28 -41.15 -9.97
C ASP A 518 -13.23 -40.81 -8.80
N THR A 519 -12.69 -40.48 -7.62
CA THR A 519 -13.44 -39.94 -6.48
C THR A 519 -13.65 -38.42 -6.55
N LEU A 520 -12.99 -37.71 -7.47
CA LEU A 520 -13.10 -36.26 -7.64
C LEU A 520 -14.43 -35.87 -8.32
N PRO A 521 -15.32 -35.08 -7.67
CA PRO A 521 -16.58 -34.67 -8.30
C PRO A 521 -16.39 -33.79 -9.53
N ASP A 522 -17.06 -34.11 -10.64
CA ASP A 522 -16.93 -33.45 -11.95
C ASP A 522 -17.00 -31.92 -11.95
N PHE A 523 -17.77 -31.32 -11.03
CA PHE A 523 -17.86 -29.87 -10.95
C PHE A 523 -16.52 -29.20 -10.59
N LEU A 524 -15.54 -29.94 -10.06
CA LEU A 524 -14.21 -29.44 -9.73
C LEU A 524 -13.33 -29.18 -10.96
N THR A 525 -13.50 -29.94 -12.05
CA THR A 525 -12.81 -29.73 -13.33
C THR A 525 -13.52 -28.73 -14.26
N GLN A 526 -14.72 -28.25 -13.87
CA GLN A 526 -15.47 -27.23 -14.61
C GLN A 526 -14.93 -25.81 -14.38
N GLY A 527 -14.99 -24.98 -15.43
CA GLY A 527 -14.61 -23.57 -15.39
C GLY A 527 -15.62 -22.60 -16.00
N ILE A 528 -15.51 -21.32 -15.64
CA ILE A 528 -16.10 -20.20 -16.38
C ILE A 528 -14.96 -19.38 -16.99
N THR A 529 -14.83 -19.38 -18.31
CA THR A 529 -13.78 -18.66 -19.03
C THR A 529 -14.26 -17.29 -19.46
N TYR A 530 -13.73 -16.24 -18.82
CA TYR A 530 -14.06 -14.87 -19.19
C TYR A 530 -13.19 -14.41 -20.35
N MET A 531 -13.85 -14.00 -21.44
CA MET A 531 -13.20 -13.56 -22.66
C MET A 531 -12.90 -12.06 -22.55
N LEU A 532 -11.62 -11.71 -22.48
CA LEU A 532 -11.17 -10.32 -22.39
C LEU A 532 -10.62 -9.86 -23.75
N PRO A 533 -11.15 -8.81 -24.38
CA PRO A 533 -10.61 -8.32 -25.65
C PRO A 533 -9.21 -7.73 -25.44
N LYS A 534 -8.28 -8.00 -26.37
CA LYS A 534 -6.92 -7.43 -26.37
C LYS A 534 -6.94 -5.94 -26.75
N ASP A 535 -7.75 -5.62 -27.75
CA ASP A 535 -8.00 -4.26 -28.25
C ASP A 535 -9.30 -3.70 -27.63
N LYS A 536 -9.71 -2.49 -28.03
CA LYS A 536 -11.09 -2.05 -27.84
C LYS A 536 -11.98 -2.68 -28.92
N ASP A 537 -13.21 -2.99 -28.53
CA ASP A 537 -14.40 -3.15 -29.39
C ASP A 537 -14.13 -3.94 -30.68
N THR A 538 -14.18 -5.28 -30.58
CA THR A 538 -13.86 -6.18 -31.69
C THR A 538 -14.76 -7.42 -31.71
N VAL A 539 -15.26 -7.73 -32.91
CA VAL A 539 -16.09 -8.92 -33.19
C VAL A 539 -15.27 -10.20 -33.42
N ASN A 540 -13.94 -10.11 -33.55
CA ASN A 540 -13.10 -11.27 -33.90
C ASN A 540 -12.73 -12.11 -32.65
N PRO A 541 -13.17 -13.38 -32.53
CA PRO A 541 -12.86 -14.25 -31.39
C PRO A 541 -11.37 -14.46 -31.11
N ALA A 542 -10.52 -14.46 -32.15
CA ALA A 542 -9.07 -14.65 -32.03
C ALA A 542 -8.39 -13.51 -31.24
N LYS A 543 -8.98 -12.30 -31.28
CA LYS A 543 -8.52 -11.11 -30.55
C LYS A 543 -8.91 -11.09 -29.07
N TYR A 544 -9.63 -12.09 -28.57
CA TYR A 544 -9.86 -12.27 -27.13
C TYR A 544 -8.75 -13.09 -26.47
N ARG A 545 -8.53 -12.84 -25.18
CA ARG A 545 -7.76 -13.69 -24.27
C ARG A 545 -8.72 -14.40 -23.31
N PRO A 546 -8.69 -15.74 -23.22
CA PRO A 546 -9.45 -16.48 -22.24
C PRO A 546 -8.79 -16.37 -20.85
N ILE A 547 -9.60 -16.24 -19.80
CA ILE A 547 -9.14 -16.40 -18.40
C ILE A 547 -10.16 -17.26 -17.64
N THR A 548 -9.75 -18.46 -17.23
CA THR A 548 -10.62 -19.47 -16.61
C THR A 548 -10.72 -19.33 -15.10
N CYS A 549 -11.93 -19.05 -14.63
CA CYS A 549 -12.32 -19.16 -13.23
C CYS A 549 -12.78 -20.60 -12.95
N LEU A 550 -11.81 -21.47 -12.63
CA LEU A 550 -12.01 -22.78 -12.02
C LEU A 550 -12.44 -22.65 -10.54
N GLN A 551 -12.91 -23.75 -9.95
CA GLN A 551 -13.25 -23.81 -8.52
C GLN A 551 -12.05 -23.46 -7.64
N THR A 552 -12.28 -22.78 -6.52
CA THR A 552 -11.18 -22.36 -5.64
C THR A 552 -10.48 -23.53 -4.98
N ILE A 553 -11.21 -24.61 -4.66
CA ILE A 553 -10.63 -25.82 -4.06
C ILE A 553 -9.78 -26.63 -5.05
N TYR A 554 -10.21 -26.78 -6.30
CA TYR A 554 -9.38 -27.38 -7.36
C TYR A 554 -8.04 -26.62 -7.50
N LYS A 555 -8.10 -25.29 -7.43
CA LYS A 555 -6.93 -24.40 -7.46
C LYS A 555 -6.05 -24.45 -6.21
N ILE A 556 -6.54 -25.05 -5.12
CA ILE A 556 -5.76 -25.38 -3.92
C ILE A 556 -5.06 -26.73 -4.13
N ILE A 557 -5.73 -27.75 -4.70
CA ILE A 557 -5.12 -29.02 -5.11
C ILE A 557 -3.94 -28.75 -6.07
N THR A 558 -4.17 -28.04 -7.17
CA THR A 558 -3.11 -27.72 -8.14
C THR A 558 -2.02 -26.81 -7.56
N ALA A 559 -2.33 -25.99 -6.55
CA ALA A 559 -1.33 -25.19 -5.81
C ALA A 559 -0.52 -25.98 -4.78
N CYS A 560 -0.99 -27.17 -4.35
CA CYS A 560 -0.24 -28.12 -3.54
C CYS A 560 0.67 -28.97 -4.43
N LEU A 561 0.13 -29.55 -5.52
CA LEU A 561 0.90 -30.24 -6.55
C LEU A 561 2.03 -29.36 -7.12
N SER A 562 1.71 -28.11 -7.46
CA SER A 562 2.71 -27.14 -7.91
C SER A 562 3.77 -26.78 -6.86
N GLU A 563 3.55 -27.01 -5.56
CA GLU A 563 4.58 -26.78 -4.55
C GLU A 563 5.54 -27.97 -4.47
N ILE A 564 5.02 -29.20 -4.40
CA ILE A 564 5.83 -30.42 -4.29
C ILE A 564 6.61 -30.72 -5.57
N ILE A 565 6.00 -30.53 -6.76
CA ILE A 565 6.70 -30.64 -8.05
C ILE A 565 7.84 -29.63 -8.09
N TYR A 566 7.61 -28.40 -7.62
CA TYR A 566 8.67 -27.39 -7.63
C TYR A 566 9.82 -27.74 -6.68
N SER A 567 9.56 -28.35 -5.52
CA SER A 567 10.63 -28.84 -4.64
C SER A 567 11.52 -29.87 -5.32
N HIS A 568 10.96 -30.86 -6.02
CA HIS A 568 11.72 -31.83 -6.84
C HIS A 568 12.56 -31.15 -7.92
N LEU A 569 11.99 -30.15 -8.61
CA LEU A 569 12.69 -29.37 -9.64
C LEU A 569 13.82 -28.47 -9.08
N GLU A 570 13.73 -28.04 -7.82
CA GLU A 570 14.78 -27.29 -7.11
C GLU A 570 15.90 -28.22 -6.62
N GLU A 571 15.55 -29.36 -6.03
CA GLU A 571 16.48 -30.36 -5.49
C GLU A 571 17.43 -30.91 -6.56
N TYR A 572 16.89 -31.26 -7.73
CA TYR A 572 17.66 -31.79 -8.87
C TYR A 572 18.02 -30.73 -9.93
N ASN A 573 17.81 -29.44 -9.64
CA ASN A 573 18.12 -28.29 -10.52
C ASN A 573 17.63 -28.46 -11.98
N ILE A 574 16.42 -28.99 -12.16
CA ILE A 574 15.87 -29.41 -13.46
C ILE A 574 15.47 -28.22 -14.35
N LEU A 575 15.02 -27.12 -13.74
CA LEU A 575 14.59 -25.91 -14.47
C LEU A 575 15.79 -25.11 -14.96
N ALA A 576 15.94 -25.00 -16.28
CA ALA A 576 17.01 -24.27 -16.97
C ALA A 576 17.16 -22.83 -16.45
N GLU A 577 18.39 -22.31 -16.42
CA GLU A 577 18.61 -20.97 -15.89
C GLU A 577 18.12 -19.87 -16.84
N GLU A 578 18.05 -20.14 -18.14
CA GLU A 578 17.60 -19.22 -19.18
C GLU A 578 16.10 -18.90 -19.08
N GLN A 579 15.30 -19.77 -18.45
CA GLN A 579 13.88 -19.56 -18.15
C GLN A 579 13.70 -18.66 -16.92
N LYS A 580 13.22 -17.44 -17.12
CA LYS A 580 12.85 -16.49 -16.05
C LYS A 580 11.34 -16.36 -15.86
N GLY A 581 10.53 -16.99 -16.72
CA GLY A 581 9.09 -17.14 -16.53
C GLY A 581 8.79 -18.13 -15.41
N SER A 582 7.85 -17.78 -14.52
CA SER A 582 7.34 -18.58 -13.38
C SER A 582 8.37 -19.23 -12.42
N ARG A 583 9.67 -18.97 -12.57
CA ARG A 583 10.74 -19.54 -11.75
C ARG A 583 10.82 -18.86 -10.38
N LYS A 584 10.75 -19.63 -9.28
CA LYS A 584 11.09 -19.16 -7.93
C LYS A 584 12.54 -18.65 -7.91
N HIS A 585 12.86 -17.80 -6.93
CA HIS A 585 14.21 -17.22 -6.72
C HIS A 585 14.80 -16.44 -7.92
N SER A 586 13.97 -16.05 -8.90
CA SER A 586 14.31 -15.13 -9.99
C SER A 586 13.72 -13.72 -9.77
N GLN A 587 14.31 -12.70 -10.39
CA GLN A 587 13.71 -11.37 -10.57
C GLN A 587 12.83 -11.27 -11.84
N GLY A 588 12.57 -12.39 -12.53
CA GLY A 588 11.68 -12.47 -13.69
C GLY A 588 12.11 -11.58 -14.84
N CYS A 589 11.18 -10.82 -15.43
CA CYS A 589 11.47 -9.91 -16.55
C CYS A 589 12.64 -8.94 -16.26
N LYS A 590 12.86 -8.52 -14.99
CA LYS A 590 13.99 -7.65 -14.65
C LYS A 590 15.34 -8.35 -14.81
N GLU A 591 15.42 -9.63 -14.50
CA GLU A 591 16.64 -10.44 -14.65
C GLU A 591 16.99 -10.58 -16.13
N GLN A 592 16.00 -11.00 -16.92
CA GLN A 592 16.11 -11.24 -18.36
C GLN A 592 16.47 -9.97 -19.14
N LEU A 593 15.81 -8.85 -18.85
CA LEU A 593 16.10 -7.56 -19.47
C LEU A 593 17.45 -6.97 -19.07
N ILE A 594 18.01 -7.36 -17.91
CA ILE A 594 19.37 -6.96 -17.52
C ILE A 594 20.41 -7.80 -18.26
N ILE A 595 20.22 -9.12 -18.38
CA ILE A 595 21.11 -10.01 -19.15
C ILE A 595 21.12 -9.60 -20.64
N ASP A 596 19.95 -9.38 -21.22
CA ASP A 596 19.78 -8.87 -22.59
C ASP A 596 20.41 -7.48 -22.81
N ALA A 597 20.26 -6.56 -21.85
CA ALA A 597 20.93 -5.26 -21.88
C ALA A 597 22.45 -5.36 -21.71
N ILE A 598 22.98 -6.38 -21.02
CA ILE A 598 24.42 -6.64 -20.93
C ILE A 598 24.94 -7.15 -22.29
N ALA A 599 24.27 -8.14 -22.91
CA ALA A 599 24.68 -8.70 -24.20
C ALA A 599 24.68 -7.64 -25.32
N THR A 600 23.55 -6.93 -25.50
CA THR A 600 23.42 -5.87 -26.52
C THR A 600 24.34 -4.68 -26.26
N LYS A 601 24.68 -4.37 -24.99
CA LYS A 601 25.68 -3.35 -24.65
C LYS A 601 27.10 -3.81 -24.95
N GLN A 602 27.47 -5.05 -24.60
CA GLN A 602 28.81 -5.57 -24.88
C GLN A 602 29.06 -5.60 -26.40
N ALA A 603 28.10 -6.11 -27.17
CA ALA A 603 28.18 -6.14 -28.62
C ALA A 603 28.41 -4.74 -29.22
N HIS A 604 27.60 -3.76 -28.79
CA HIS A 604 27.73 -2.37 -29.23
C HIS A 604 29.08 -1.73 -28.83
N THR A 605 29.49 -1.86 -27.56
CA THR A 605 30.74 -1.24 -27.06
C THR A 605 31.97 -1.84 -27.73
N ASN A 606 32.01 -3.16 -27.93
CA ASN A 606 33.15 -3.87 -28.52
C ASN A 606 33.09 -3.94 -30.06
N LYS A 607 32.05 -3.36 -30.69
CA LYS A 607 31.72 -3.52 -32.12
C LYS A 607 31.69 -5.00 -32.57
N GLN A 608 31.24 -5.89 -31.70
CA GLN A 608 31.04 -7.31 -32.04
C GLN A 608 29.71 -7.49 -32.78
N ASN A 609 29.60 -8.58 -33.53
CA ASN A 609 28.35 -8.97 -34.18
C ASN A 609 27.42 -9.63 -33.16
N ILE A 610 26.15 -9.26 -33.23
CA ILE A 610 25.09 -9.90 -32.45
C ILE A 610 23.86 -10.05 -33.35
N HIS A 611 23.36 -11.28 -33.44
CA HIS A 611 22.17 -11.63 -34.19
C HIS A 611 21.16 -12.21 -33.20
N SER A 612 19.90 -11.83 -33.30
CA SER A 612 18.83 -12.31 -32.42
C SER A 612 17.55 -12.58 -33.18
N MET A 613 16.80 -13.59 -32.75
CA MET A 613 15.45 -13.88 -33.24
C MET A 613 14.49 -13.84 -32.06
N TYR A 614 13.39 -13.11 -32.21
CA TYR A 614 12.25 -13.13 -31.29
C TYR A 614 11.24 -14.14 -31.83
N ILE A 615 10.78 -15.08 -30.99
CA ILE A 615 9.80 -16.10 -31.32
C ILE A 615 8.68 -16.07 -30.27
N ASP A 616 7.44 -16.15 -30.72
CA ASP A 616 6.22 -16.21 -29.92
C ASP A 616 5.35 -17.36 -30.47
N TYR A 617 4.72 -18.15 -29.60
CA TYR A 617 3.86 -19.27 -29.99
C TYR A 617 2.41 -18.85 -30.23
N GLN A 618 1.84 -19.30 -31.36
CA GLN A 618 0.43 -19.08 -31.67
C GLN A 618 -0.45 -19.75 -30.61
N LYS A 619 -1.13 -18.91 -29.80
CA LYS A 619 -2.08 -19.33 -28.76
C LYS A 619 -1.48 -20.28 -27.72
N ALA A 620 -0.18 -20.17 -27.43
CA ALA A 620 0.66 -21.12 -26.65
C ALA A 620 -0.04 -21.96 -25.55
N PHE A 621 -0.68 -21.31 -24.57
CA PHE A 621 -1.39 -21.98 -23.46
C PHE A 621 -2.62 -22.78 -23.93
N ASP A 622 -3.28 -22.32 -24.99
CA ASP A 622 -4.50 -22.88 -25.54
C ASP A 622 -4.23 -24.00 -26.57
N SER A 623 -3.00 -24.07 -27.13
CA SER A 623 -2.62 -24.95 -28.24
C SER A 623 -1.72 -26.15 -27.87
N VAL A 624 -1.07 -26.14 -26.71
CA VAL A 624 -0.15 -27.22 -26.30
C VAL A 624 -0.85 -28.60 -26.14
N PRO A 625 -0.33 -29.69 -26.74
CA PRO A 625 -0.91 -31.04 -26.61
C PRO A 625 -0.95 -31.60 -25.18
N HIS A 626 -2.07 -32.23 -24.82
CA HIS A 626 -2.21 -32.99 -23.57
C HIS A 626 -1.21 -34.15 -23.48
N SER A 627 -0.97 -34.84 -24.61
CA SER A 627 0.02 -35.91 -24.68
C SER A 627 1.43 -35.41 -24.32
N TRP A 628 1.84 -34.23 -24.80
CA TRP A 628 3.16 -33.67 -24.50
C TRP A 628 3.25 -33.22 -23.04
N LEU A 629 2.18 -32.64 -22.51
CA LEU A 629 2.08 -32.25 -21.11
C LEU A 629 2.21 -33.45 -20.15
N LEU A 630 1.75 -34.64 -20.53
CA LEU A 630 1.97 -35.86 -19.75
C LEU A 630 3.41 -36.38 -19.93
N SER A 631 3.88 -36.56 -21.17
CA SER A 631 5.26 -37.01 -21.44
C SER A 631 6.32 -36.16 -20.74
N VAL A 632 6.15 -34.84 -20.68
CA VAL A 632 7.15 -33.96 -20.04
C VAL A 632 7.20 -34.10 -18.52
N LEU A 633 6.15 -34.60 -17.87
CA LEU A 633 6.18 -35.00 -16.46
C LEU A 633 6.94 -36.32 -16.27
N GLU A 634 6.82 -37.25 -17.22
CA GLU A 634 7.54 -38.54 -17.24
C GLU A 634 9.04 -38.35 -17.52
N ILE A 635 9.43 -37.44 -18.42
CA ILE A 635 10.84 -37.04 -18.66
C ILE A 635 11.50 -36.56 -17.35
N TYR A 636 10.82 -35.68 -16.62
CA TYR A 636 11.31 -35.13 -15.35
C TYR A 636 10.98 -35.99 -14.11
N LYS A 637 10.54 -37.23 -14.34
CA LYS A 637 10.33 -38.28 -13.34
C LYS A 637 9.39 -37.87 -12.19
N ILE A 638 8.36 -37.09 -12.51
CA ILE A 638 7.29 -36.75 -11.56
C ILE A 638 6.53 -38.03 -11.19
N HIS A 639 6.07 -38.14 -9.93
CA HIS A 639 5.55 -39.39 -9.41
C HIS A 639 4.31 -39.90 -10.19
N PRO A 640 4.23 -41.20 -10.57
CA PRO A 640 3.16 -41.71 -11.42
C PRO A 640 1.73 -41.45 -10.93
N VAL A 641 1.50 -41.43 -9.62
CA VAL A 641 0.20 -41.07 -9.02
C VAL A 641 -0.22 -39.65 -9.41
N ILE A 642 0.71 -38.69 -9.40
CA ILE A 642 0.44 -37.29 -9.78
C ILE A 642 0.13 -37.20 -11.28
N ILE A 643 0.87 -37.96 -12.11
CA ILE A 643 0.64 -38.02 -13.56
C ILE A 643 -0.72 -38.65 -13.87
N SER A 644 -1.10 -39.72 -13.16
CA SER A 644 -2.43 -40.35 -13.27
C SER A 644 -3.56 -39.41 -12.85
N PHE A 645 -3.43 -38.69 -11.73
CA PHE A 645 -4.39 -37.67 -11.31
C PHE A 645 -4.57 -36.58 -12.37
N LEU A 646 -3.48 -36.05 -12.92
CA LEU A 646 -3.54 -35.02 -13.96
C LEU A 646 -4.15 -35.57 -15.26
N LYS A 647 -3.79 -36.79 -15.67
CA LYS A 647 -4.35 -37.49 -16.84
C LYS A 647 -5.85 -37.73 -16.72
N ASN A 648 -6.33 -38.29 -15.61
CA ASN A 648 -7.75 -38.57 -15.41
C ASN A 648 -8.56 -37.27 -15.31
N THR A 649 -8.05 -36.26 -14.59
CA THR A 649 -8.77 -34.97 -14.47
C THR A 649 -8.84 -34.21 -15.79
N MET A 650 -7.80 -34.26 -16.63
CA MET A 650 -7.79 -33.64 -17.97
C MET A 650 -8.96 -34.09 -18.86
N VAL A 651 -9.34 -35.37 -18.81
CA VAL A 651 -10.48 -35.91 -19.59
C VAL A 651 -11.80 -35.20 -19.24
N ASN A 652 -11.95 -34.78 -17.99
CA ASN A 652 -13.15 -34.11 -17.47
C ASN A 652 -13.03 -32.57 -17.47
N TRP A 653 -11.97 -31.99 -18.05
CA TRP A 653 -11.82 -30.53 -18.17
C TRP A 653 -12.81 -29.94 -19.17
N GLN A 654 -13.62 -28.98 -18.70
CA GLN A 654 -14.60 -28.29 -19.55
C GLN A 654 -14.84 -26.85 -19.06
N THR A 655 -15.27 -25.96 -19.96
CA THR A 655 -15.56 -24.57 -19.62
C THR A 655 -16.70 -23.97 -20.43
N VAL A 656 -17.49 -23.10 -19.79
CA VAL A 656 -18.42 -22.19 -20.47
C VAL A 656 -17.73 -20.85 -20.72
N LEU A 657 -17.88 -20.24 -21.90
CA LEU A 657 -17.29 -18.94 -22.24
C LEU A 657 -18.24 -17.80 -21.88
N SER A 658 -17.74 -16.65 -21.45
CA SER A 658 -18.59 -15.50 -21.09
C SER A 658 -17.97 -14.12 -21.34
N ILE A 659 -18.80 -13.19 -21.83
CA ILE A 659 -18.45 -11.77 -22.03
C ILE A 659 -19.23 -10.89 -21.04
N LYS A 660 -18.56 -10.41 -19.98
CA LYS A 660 -19.17 -9.69 -18.85
C LYS A 660 -19.94 -8.41 -19.20
N ASN A 661 -19.67 -7.80 -20.34
CA ASN A 661 -20.35 -6.57 -20.77
C ASN A 661 -21.56 -6.83 -21.67
N ALA A 662 -21.69 -8.04 -22.23
CA ALA A 662 -22.74 -8.41 -23.19
C ALA A 662 -23.80 -9.36 -22.61
N ALA A 663 -23.67 -9.75 -21.32
CA ALA A 663 -24.48 -10.79 -20.66
C ALA A 663 -24.51 -12.13 -21.41
N LEU A 664 -23.46 -12.39 -22.21
CA LEU A 664 -23.37 -13.51 -23.12
C LEU A 664 -22.65 -14.70 -22.48
N THR A 665 -23.16 -15.89 -22.77
CA THR A 665 -22.60 -17.21 -22.42
C THR A 665 -22.74 -18.17 -23.59
N THR A 666 -21.86 -19.16 -23.67
CA THR A 666 -21.91 -20.28 -24.63
C THR A 666 -22.37 -21.57 -23.96
N ASP A 667 -22.60 -22.61 -24.75
CA ASP A 667 -22.59 -23.98 -24.27
C ASP A 667 -21.19 -24.41 -23.74
N PRO A 668 -21.10 -25.51 -22.96
CA PRO A 668 -19.83 -26.00 -22.44
C PRO A 668 -18.93 -26.55 -23.56
N ILE A 669 -17.65 -26.16 -23.54
CA ILE A 669 -16.59 -26.64 -24.44
C ILE A 669 -15.67 -27.58 -23.65
N LYS A 670 -15.36 -28.76 -24.20
CA LYS A 670 -14.35 -29.68 -23.63
C LYS A 670 -12.93 -29.20 -23.92
N ILE A 671 -12.01 -29.39 -22.97
CA ILE A 671 -10.61 -29.01 -23.12
C ILE A 671 -9.77 -30.26 -23.33
N GLN A 672 -9.64 -30.70 -24.58
CA GLN A 672 -8.82 -31.84 -25.02
C GLN A 672 -7.42 -31.41 -25.54
N ARG A 673 -7.19 -30.10 -25.61
CA ARG A 673 -5.90 -29.46 -25.95
C ARG A 673 -5.74 -28.18 -25.14
N GLY A 674 -4.49 -27.82 -24.80
CA GLY A 674 -4.18 -26.65 -23.99
C GLY A 674 -4.44 -26.84 -22.48
N ILE A 675 -4.12 -25.79 -21.72
CA ILE A 675 -4.15 -25.75 -20.25
C ILE A 675 -4.85 -24.48 -19.76
N PHE A 676 -5.61 -24.60 -18.67
CA PHE A 676 -6.43 -23.50 -18.16
C PHE A 676 -5.63 -22.25 -17.81
N GLN A 677 -5.84 -21.16 -18.57
CA GLN A 677 -5.28 -19.83 -18.30
C GLN A 677 -5.87 -19.24 -17.01
N GLY A 678 -5.22 -19.50 -15.88
CA GLY A 678 -5.57 -18.96 -14.56
C GLY A 678 -5.56 -19.98 -13.42
N ASP A 679 -5.29 -21.26 -13.71
CA ASP A 679 -4.96 -22.27 -12.70
C ASP A 679 -3.63 -21.98 -11.96
N SER A 680 -3.36 -22.72 -10.88
CA SER A 680 -2.15 -22.61 -10.06
C SER A 680 -0.97 -23.44 -10.56
N LEU A 681 -1.19 -24.59 -11.21
CA LEU A 681 -0.13 -25.46 -11.76
C LEU A 681 0.23 -25.10 -13.21
N SER A 682 -0.76 -24.71 -14.04
CA SER A 682 -0.57 -24.38 -15.46
C SER A 682 0.70 -23.56 -15.80
N PRO A 683 1.08 -22.50 -15.05
CA PRO A 683 2.27 -21.72 -15.38
C PRO A 683 3.59 -22.50 -15.22
N LEU A 684 3.69 -23.37 -14.21
CA LEU A 684 4.86 -24.23 -14.01
C LEU A 684 4.90 -25.33 -15.07
N TRP A 685 3.76 -25.97 -15.32
CA TRP A 685 3.63 -27.05 -16.29
C TRP A 685 3.96 -26.59 -17.73
N PHE A 686 3.56 -25.37 -18.10
CA PHE A 686 3.96 -24.75 -19.36
C PHE A 686 5.47 -24.48 -19.45
N CYS A 687 6.08 -23.99 -18.37
CA CYS A 687 7.54 -23.81 -18.33
C CYS A 687 8.29 -25.15 -18.45
N LEU A 688 7.77 -26.24 -17.88
CA LEU A 688 8.31 -27.59 -18.09
C LEU A 688 8.18 -28.05 -19.55
N ALA A 689 7.03 -27.81 -20.19
CA ALA A 689 6.78 -28.17 -21.58
C ALA A 689 7.74 -27.52 -22.59
N LEU A 690 8.39 -26.40 -22.23
CA LEU A 690 9.43 -25.75 -23.03
C LEU A 690 10.87 -25.93 -22.46
N ASN A 691 11.04 -26.57 -21.30
CA ASN A 691 12.35 -26.75 -20.67
C ASN A 691 13.31 -27.67 -21.48
N PRO A 692 12.85 -28.69 -22.25
CA PRO A 692 13.75 -29.48 -23.10
C PRO A 692 14.45 -28.64 -24.18
N LEU A 693 13.75 -27.68 -24.78
CA LEU A 693 14.31 -26.76 -25.76
C LEU A 693 15.55 -26.02 -25.21
N SER A 694 15.52 -25.60 -23.94
CA SER A 694 16.68 -24.96 -23.32
C SER A 694 17.92 -25.85 -23.27
N LYS A 695 17.77 -27.14 -22.94
CA LYS A 695 18.89 -28.08 -22.94
C LYS A 695 19.41 -28.31 -24.37
N LEU A 696 18.53 -28.52 -25.37
CA LEU A 696 18.93 -28.64 -26.79
C LEU A 696 19.70 -27.41 -27.31
N LEU A 697 19.19 -26.20 -27.04
CA LEU A 697 19.84 -24.95 -27.45
C LEU A 697 21.19 -24.74 -26.76
N ASN A 698 21.37 -25.21 -25.52
CA ASN A 698 22.63 -25.15 -24.80
C ASN A 698 23.63 -26.21 -25.30
N GLU A 699 23.17 -27.44 -25.57
CA GLU A 699 23.98 -28.55 -26.11
C GLU A 699 24.51 -28.27 -27.53
N SER A 700 23.81 -27.43 -28.32
CA SER A 700 24.28 -26.94 -29.62
C SER A 700 25.64 -26.22 -29.58
N ASN A 701 26.03 -25.68 -28.41
CA ASN A 701 27.21 -24.83 -28.19
C ASN A 701 27.29 -23.56 -29.08
N ARG A 702 26.19 -23.16 -29.74
CA ARG A 702 26.10 -21.93 -30.55
C ARG A 702 25.58 -20.76 -29.72
N GLY A 703 25.94 -19.52 -30.06
CA GLY A 703 25.44 -18.37 -29.29
C GLY A 703 26.31 -17.12 -29.30
N PHE A 704 25.83 -16.08 -28.60
CA PHE A 704 26.58 -14.85 -28.40
C PHE A 704 27.60 -14.99 -27.26
N LYS A 705 28.88 -14.78 -27.59
CA LYS A 705 30.00 -14.98 -26.64
C LYS A 705 30.20 -13.75 -25.75
N LEU A 706 29.57 -13.78 -24.57
CA LEU A 706 29.76 -12.81 -23.49
C LEU A 706 31.18 -12.94 -22.92
N LYS A 707 31.82 -11.81 -22.57
CA LYS A 707 33.19 -11.76 -22.02
C LYS A 707 33.23 -11.05 -20.67
N HIS A 708 33.86 -11.66 -19.67
CA HIS A 708 34.11 -11.06 -18.37
C HIS A 708 35.49 -11.47 -17.86
N ASN A 709 36.39 -10.50 -17.72
CA ASN A 709 37.82 -10.72 -17.49
C ASN A 709 38.36 -11.74 -18.51
N ASN A 710 39.04 -12.80 -18.06
CA ASN A 710 39.57 -13.84 -18.95
C ASN A 710 38.55 -14.95 -19.27
N SER A 711 37.30 -14.85 -18.80
CA SER A 711 36.25 -15.87 -19.00
C SER A 711 35.26 -15.49 -20.10
N HIS A 712 34.78 -16.52 -20.81
CA HIS A 712 33.75 -16.41 -21.83
C HIS A 712 32.56 -17.29 -21.44
N ILE A 713 31.34 -16.79 -21.67
CA ILE A 713 30.10 -17.55 -21.47
C ILE A 713 29.27 -17.43 -22.74
N ASN A 714 28.76 -18.55 -23.22
CA ASN A 714 27.95 -18.63 -24.42
C ASN A 714 26.47 -18.40 -24.06
N LEU A 715 25.86 -17.36 -24.62
CA LEU A 715 24.42 -17.09 -24.49
C LEU A 715 23.72 -17.51 -25.78
N SER A 716 23.06 -18.66 -25.77
CA SER A 716 22.26 -19.19 -26.89
C SER A 716 20.86 -18.58 -26.93
N HIS A 717 20.20 -18.44 -25.76
CA HIS A 717 18.80 -18.04 -25.68
C HIS A 717 18.40 -17.46 -24.31
N LEU A 718 17.19 -16.88 -24.24
CA LEU A 718 16.48 -16.51 -23.01
C LEU A 718 14.97 -16.83 -23.19
N LEU A 719 14.32 -17.32 -22.12
CA LEU A 719 12.89 -17.67 -22.10
C LEU A 719 12.12 -16.88 -21.02
N TYR A 720 10.97 -16.33 -21.38
CA TYR A 720 9.96 -15.86 -20.43
C TYR A 720 8.59 -16.45 -20.77
N MET A 721 8.24 -17.58 -20.14
CA MET A 721 7.03 -18.33 -20.51
C MET A 721 7.10 -18.73 -22.00
N ASP A 722 6.24 -18.15 -22.83
CA ASP A 722 6.11 -18.29 -24.29
C ASP A 722 6.93 -17.25 -25.10
N ASP A 723 7.48 -16.19 -24.49
CA ASP A 723 8.43 -15.27 -25.15
C ASP A 723 9.82 -15.92 -25.24
N ILE A 724 10.29 -16.30 -26.44
CA ILE A 724 11.65 -16.78 -26.69
C ILE A 724 12.50 -15.68 -27.35
N LYS A 725 13.75 -15.51 -26.91
CA LYS A 725 14.76 -14.72 -27.63
C LYS A 725 16.04 -15.52 -27.83
N LEU A 726 16.37 -15.85 -29.08
CA LEU A 726 17.62 -16.48 -29.48
C LEU A 726 18.73 -15.42 -29.65
N PHE A 727 19.99 -15.81 -29.48
CA PHE A 727 21.18 -14.98 -29.62
C PHE A 727 22.31 -15.75 -30.30
N ALA A 728 23.06 -15.12 -31.21
CA ALA A 728 24.19 -15.72 -31.91
C ALA A 728 25.30 -14.70 -32.21
N SER A 729 26.54 -15.19 -32.38
CA SER A 729 27.69 -14.36 -32.79
C SER A 729 27.87 -14.25 -34.32
N ASN A 730 27.18 -15.07 -35.11
CA ASN A 730 27.03 -14.93 -36.56
C ASN A 730 25.59 -15.33 -36.98
N ILE A 731 25.19 -15.07 -38.23
CA ILE A 731 23.82 -15.31 -38.69
C ILE A 731 23.51 -16.81 -38.90
N ASN A 732 24.49 -17.62 -39.32
CA ASN A 732 24.30 -19.05 -39.53
C ASN A 732 23.99 -19.76 -38.20
N GLU A 733 24.75 -19.44 -37.14
CA GLU A 733 24.45 -19.89 -35.77
C GLU A 733 23.03 -19.50 -35.33
N LEU A 734 22.49 -18.36 -35.76
CA LEU A 734 21.10 -17.97 -35.44
C LEU A 734 20.09 -18.85 -36.19
N TYR A 735 20.36 -19.18 -37.44
CA TYR A 735 19.51 -20.07 -38.24
C TYR A 735 19.53 -21.51 -37.72
N GLU A 736 20.68 -22.01 -37.27
CA GLU A 736 20.80 -23.32 -36.63
C GLU A 736 20.05 -23.38 -35.27
N LEU A 737 20.14 -22.32 -34.45
CA LEU A 737 19.34 -22.20 -33.22
C LEU A 737 17.83 -22.07 -33.53
N ALA A 738 17.45 -21.43 -34.63
CA ALA A 738 16.07 -21.34 -35.09
C ALA A 738 15.54 -22.69 -35.59
N GLU A 739 16.35 -23.46 -36.31
CA GLU A 739 16.03 -24.79 -36.82
C GLU A 739 15.84 -25.80 -35.68
N ILE A 740 16.71 -25.78 -34.66
CA ILE A 740 16.52 -26.55 -33.42
C ILE A 740 15.17 -26.19 -32.78
N THR A 741 14.83 -24.90 -32.75
CA THR A 741 13.57 -24.41 -32.17
C THR A 741 12.36 -24.81 -33.01
N GLU A 742 12.45 -24.78 -34.35
CA GLU A 742 11.38 -25.21 -35.26
C GLU A 742 11.15 -26.72 -35.18
N ASN A 743 12.20 -27.53 -35.29
CA ASN A 743 12.11 -28.99 -35.22
C ASN A 743 11.47 -29.44 -33.89
N PHE A 744 11.94 -28.92 -32.75
CA PHE A 744 11.32 -29.15 -31.44
C PHE A 744 9.83 -28.77 -31.44
N SER A 745 9.49 -27.59 -31.95
CA SER A 745 8.12 -27.07 -31.97
C SER A 745 7.17 -27.91 -32.83
N ARG A 746 7.64 -28.36 -34.00
CA ARG A 746 6.96 -29.27 -34.93
C ARG A 746 6.73 -30.65 -34.31
N ASP A 747 7.66 -31.12 -33.48
CA ASP A 747 7.53 -32.42 -32.81
C ASP A 747 6.50 -32.34 -31.67
N ILE A 748 6.52 -31.27 -30.86
CA ILE A 748 5.52 -31.00 -29.81
C ILE A 748 4.20 -30.38 -30.32
N LYS A 749 4.02 -30.27 -31.65
CA LYS A 749 2.84 -29.72 -32.37
C LYS A 749 2.42 -28.31 -31.90
N MET A 750 3.39 -27.42 -31.65
CA MET A 750 3.15 -26.01 -31.35
C MET A 750 3.64 -25.13 -32.51
N ASN A 751 2.79 -24.23 -33.00
CA ASN A 751 3.09 -23.39 -34.17
C ASN A 751 3.52 -21.97 -33.73
N PHE A 752 4.40 -21.33 -34.50
CA PHE A 752 4.81 -19.94 -34.26
C PHE A 752 3.74 -18.92 -34.68
N GLY A 753 3.66 -17.81 -33.96
CA GLY A 753 2.95 -16.60 -34.39
C GLY A 753 3.85 -15.76 -35.29
N VAL A 754 4.03 -16.17 -36.55
CA VAL A 754 5.01 -15.59 -37.49
C VAL A 754 4.82 -14.07 -37.69
N ASP A 755 3.60 -13.56 -37.54
CA ASP A 755 3.29 -12.12 -37.54
C ASP A 755 4.12 -11.34 -36.50
N LYS A 756 4.36 -11.96 -35.34
CA LYS A 756 5.13 -11.42 -34.20
C LYS A 756 6.58 -11.85 -34.17
N CYS A 757 6.95 -12.94 -34.85
CA CYS A 757 8.35 -13.37 -34.92
C CYS A 757 9.16 -12.37 -35.76
N LYS A 758 10.37 -11.97 -35.31
CA LYS A 758 11.23 -11.02 -36.04
C LYS A 758 12.72 -11.30 -35.81
N ILE A 759 13.56 -10.96 -36.79
CA ILE A 759 15.03 -11.06 -36.71
C ILE A 759 15.64 -9.68 -36.52
N LEU A 760 16.59 -9.55 -35.60
CA LEU A 760 17.45 -8.38 -35.43
C LEU A 760 18.91 -8.80 -35.65
N SER A 761 19.46 -8.47 -36.82
CA SER A 761 20.87 -8.69 -37.15
C SER A 761 21.65 -7.39 -37.00
N VAL A 762 22.72 -7.39 -36.20
CA VAL A 762 23.58 -6.21 -35.97
C VAL A 762 25.05 -6.57 -36.23
N ASN A 763 25.55 -6.21 -37.40
CA ASN A 763 26.95 -6.40 -37.82
C ASN A 763 27.77 -5.14 -37.50
N LYS A 764 28.72 -5.24 -36.56
CA LYS A 764 29.60 -4.14 -36.10
C LYS A 764 28.89 -2.81 -35.77
N GLY A 765 27.60 -2.85 -35.41
CA GLY A 765 26.75 -1.69 -35.08
C GLY A 765 25.83 -1.17 -36.20
N LYS A 766 25.91 -1.71 -37.43
CA LYS A 766 24.91 -1.51 -38.50
C LYS A 766 23.83 -2.58 -38.38
N ILE A 767 22.58 -2.25 -38.73
CA ILE A 767 21.52 -3.27 -38.89
C ILE A 767 21.62 -3.86 -40.31
N GLU A 768 21.39 -5.17 -40.41
CA GLU A 768 21.26 -5.88 -41.69
C GLU A 768 19.88 -6.56 -41.76
N LEU A 769 19.29 -6.60 -42.96
CA LEU A 769 17.98 -7.19 -43.17
C LEU A 769 18.10 -8.66 -43.57
N HIS A 770 18.05 -9.54 -42.57
CA HIS A 770 18.07 -10.99 -42.75
C HIS A 770 16.68 -11.58 -42.48
N ARG A 771 16.28 -12.54 -43.32
CA ARG A 771 15.02 -13.30 -43.21
C ARG A 771 15.31 -14.76 -42.88
N TYR A 772 14.35 -15.44 -42.27
CA TYR A 772 14.38 -16.90 -42.10
C TYR A 772 13.09 -17.48 -42.67
N THR A 773 13.21 -18.50 -43.50
CA THR A 773 12.07 -19.22 -44.09
C THR A 773 11.90 -20.52 -43.32
N LEU A 774 10.71 -20.73 -42.77
CA LEU A 774 10.33 -21.93 -42.04
C LEU A 774 10.08 -23.10 -43.02
N GLN A 775 10.10 -24.34 -42.53
CA GLN A 775 9.85 -25.56 -43.32
C GLN A 775 8.46 -25.57 -43.98
N ASN A 776 7.51 -24.78 -43.46
CA ASN A 776 6.18 -24.59 -44.03
C ASN A 776 6.08 -23.45 -45.07
N ASN A 777 7.22 -22.86 -45.47
CA ASN A 777 7.37 -21.68 -46.34
C ASN A 777 6.86 -20.34 -45.76
N GLU A 778 6.49 -20.25 -44.48
CA GLU A 778 6.25 -18.96 -43.83
C GLU A 778 7.57 -18.21 -43.56
N ILE A 779 7.56 -16.87 -43.62
CA ILE A 779 8.77 -16.04 -43.56
C ILE A 779 8.80 -15.20 -42.27
N ILE A 780 9.85 -15.38 -41.47
CA ILE A 780 10.18 -14.49 -40.35
C ILE A 780 10.99 -13.30 -40.88
N ASP A 781 10.35 -12.13 -40.91
CA ASP A 781 10.94 -10.87 -41.38
C ASP A 781 12.00 -10.25 -40.45
N ALA A 782 12.86 -9.43 -41.06
CA ALA A 782 13.79 -8.56 -40.36
C ALA A 782 13.09 -7.41 -39.62
N LEU A 783 13.72 -6.91 -38.56
CA LEU A 783 13.40 -5.64 -37.93
C LEU A 783 14.18 -4.51 -38.62
N GLU A 784 13.47 -3.69 -39.41
CA GLU A 784 14.03 -2.52 -40.09
C GLU A 784 14.67 -1.50 -39.12
N GLU A 785 15.67 -0.74 -39.59
CA GLU A 785 16.45 0.17 -38.72
C GLU A 785 15.63 1.28 -38.03
N ASN A 786 14.50 1.68 -38.60
CA ASN A 786 13.57 2.65 -38.00
C ASN A 786 12.54 2.03 -37.05
N ASN A 787 12.37 0.70 -37.06
CA ASN A 787 11.35 -0.01 -36.28
C ASN A 787 11.89 -0.46 -34.91
N THR A 788 10.97 -0.82 -34.01
CA THR A 788 11.34 -1.34 -32.68
C THR A 788 10.49 -2.55 -32.30
N TYR A 789 11.13 -3.59 -31.78
CA TYR A 789 10.46 -4.75 -31.20
C TYR A 789 10.09 -4.47 -29.74
N LYS A 790 8.94 -4.99 -29.28
CA LYS A 790 8.40 -4.70 -27.93
C LYS A 790 8.60 -5.87 -26.97
N TYR A 791 9.85 -6.16 -26.64
CA TYR A 791 10.23 -7.27 -25.75
C TYR A 791 9.99 -6.93 -24.26
N LEU A 792 9.27 -7.79 -23.54
CA LEU A 792 8.99 -7.69 -22.09
C LEU A 792 8.54 -6.30 -21.60
N GLY A 793 7.82 -5.56 -22.47
CA GLY A 793 7.27 -4.23 -22.21
C GLY A 793 8.16 -3.03 -22.58
N PHE A 794 9.35 -3.25 -23.14
CA PHE A 794 10.26 -2.20 -23.59
C PHE A 794 10.48 -2.25 -25.11
N HIS A 795 10.67 -1.08 -25.73
CA HIS A 795 10.96 -0.96 -27.16
C HIS A 795 12.47 -1.07 -27.42
N GLN A 796 12.85 -2.08 -28.20
CA GLN A 796 14.23 -2.43 -28.57
C GLN A 796 14.47 -2.25 -30.06
N ALA A 797 15.62 -1.69 -30.40
CA ALA A 797 16.30 -1.92 -31.68
C ALA A 797 17.69 -2.48 -31.33
N LYS A 798 18.78 -1.86 -31.82
CA LYS A 798 20.17 -2.17 -31.42
C LYS A 798 20.36 -2.23 -29.88
N GLN A 799 19.60 -1.42 -29.13
CA GLN A 799 19.46 -1.44 -27.67
C GLN A 799 18.03 -0.99 -27.28
N ILE A 800 17.67 -1.04 -25.99
CA ILE A 800 16.45 -0.40 -25.45
C ILE A 800 16.48 1.11 -25.72
N ASN A 801 15.43 1.67 -26.32
CA ASN A 801 15.35 3.12 -26.58
C ASN A 801 15.11 3.90 -25.27
N GLN A 802 16.20 4.26 -24.59
CA GLN A 802 16.21 4.95 -23.30
C GLN A 802 15.45 6.28 -23.31
N LYS A 803 15.53 7.06 -24.40
CA LYS A 803 14.91 8.41 -24.50
C LYS A 803 13.40 8.30 -24.68
N GLN A 804 12.94 7.45 -25.60
CA GLN A 804 11.52 7.23 -25.85
C GLN A 804 10.85 6.60 -24.63
N THR A 805 11.43 5.52 -24.09
CA THR A 805 10.94 4.82 -22.90
C THR A 805 10.74 5.77 -21.71
N LYS A 806 11.70 6.64 -21.41
CA LYS A 806 11.54 7.68 -20.36
C LYS A 806 10.35 8.59 -20.65
N THR A 807 10.21 9.05 -21.89
CA THR A 807 9.16 9.99 -22.32
C THR A 807 7.77 9.39 -22.15
N ASP A 808 7.57 8.13 -22.54
CA ASP A 808 6.31 7.41 -22.38
C ASP A 808 5.98 7.12 -20.92
N LEU A 809 6.97 6.72 -20.13
CA LEU A 809 6.80 6.49 -18.68
C LEU A 809 6.47 7.79 -17.94
N ILE A 810 7.16 8.90 -18.24
CA ILE A 810 6.87 10.23 -17.68
C ILE A 810 5.46 10.68 -18.07
N THR A 811 5.06 10.50 -19.33
CA THR A 811 3.74 10.88 -19.84
C THR A 811 2.63 10.07 -19.16
N LYS A 812 2.80 8.75 -19.04
CA LYS A 812 1.87 7.85 -18.35
C LYS A 812 1.77 8.15 -16.85
N PHE A 813 2.90 8.44 -16.19
CA PHE A 813 2.98 8.90 -14.80
C PHE A 813 2.23 10.24 -14.62
N HIS A 814 2.51 11.22 -15.48
CA HIS A 814 1.87 12.55 -15.44
C HIS A 814 0.36 12.49 -15.67
N ARG A 815 -0.11 11.66 -16.62
CA ARG A 815 -1.54 11.41 -16.84
C ARG A 815 -2.21 10.85 -15.58
N ARG A 816 -1.60 9.86 -14.93
CA ARG A 816 -2.14 9.27 -13.69
C ARG A 816 -2.17 10.28 -12.54
N LEU A 817 -1.14 11.12 -12.38
CA LEU A 817 -1.17 12.22 -11.41
C LEU A 817 -2.34 13.19 -11.65
N ASP A 818 -2.61 13.57 -12.91
CA ASP A 818 -3.73 14.48 -13.21
C ASP A 818 -5.09 13.84 -12.94
N LEU A 819 -5.26 12.54 -13.24
CA LEU A 819 -6.47 11.79 -12.89
C LEU A 819 -6.69 11.73 -11.37
N ILE A 820 -5.64 11.46 -10.59
CA ILE A 820 -5.70 11.49 -9.11
C ILE A 820 -6.06 12.90 -8.61
N PHE A 821 -5.39 13.95 -9.09
CA PHE A 821 -5.59 15.29 -8.53
C PHE A 821 -6.90 15.97 -8.96
N ARG A 822 -7.47 15.59 -10.12
CA ARG A 822 -8.85 15.91 -10.55
C ARG A 822 -9.93 15.19 -9.72
N SER A 823 -9.57 14.22 -8.88
CA SER A 823 -10.50 13.52 -7.99
C SER A 823 -10.79 14.28 -6.69
N GLU A 824 -11.93 13.94 -6.08
CA GLU A 824 -12.36 14.41 -4.77
C GLU A 824 -11.80 13.57 -3.61
N LEU A 825 -10.68 12.85 -3.80
CA LEU A 825 -10.03 12.11 -2.72
C LEU A 825 -9.58 13.04 -1.58
N ASN A 826 -9.68 12.52 -0.35
CA ASN A 826 -9.13 13.16 0.85
C ASN A 826 -7.59 13.06 0.88
N SER A 827 -6.94 13.73 1.82
CA SER A 827 -5.46 13.78 1.88
C SER A 827 -4.77 12.50 2.38
N LYS A 828 -5.47 11.51 2.97
CA LYS A 828 -4.95 10.15 3.23
C LYS A 828 -4.96 9.36 1.91
N ASN A 829 -6.12 9.33 1.25
CA ASN A 829 -6.36 8.56 0.04
C ASN A 829 -5.64 9.12 -1.20
N THR A 830 -5.47 10.44 -1.31
CA THR A 830 -4.68 11.07 -2.39
C THR A 830 -3.22 10.64 -2.34
N VAL A 831 -2.63 10.48 -1.14
CA VAL A 831 -1.26 9.99 -0.99
C VAL A 831 -1.18 8.51 -1.33
N LYS A 832 -2.06 7.67 -0.76
CA LYS A 832 -2.13 6.24 -1.09
C LYS A 832 -2.23 6.06 -2.61
N ALA A 833 -3.11 6.80 -3.29
CA ALA A 833 -3.27 6.76 -4.74
C ALA A 833 -2.03 7.17 -5.55
N VAL A 834 -1.26 8.18 -5.14
CA VAL A 834 0.00 8.51 -5.83
C VAL A 834 1.03 7.39 -5.63
N ASN A 835 1.13 6.85 -4.43
CA ASN A 835 2.06 5.78 -4.08
C ASN A 835 1.71 4.43 -4.73
N THR A 836 0.43 4.06 -4.86
CA THR A 836 -0.02 2.74 -5.35
C THR A 836 -0.40 2.69 -6.83
N PHE A 837 -0.66 3.82 -7.49
CA PHE A 837 -1.14 3.85 -8.88
C PHE A 837 -0.32 4.73 -9.83
N ALA A 838 0.24 5.86 -9.36
CA ALA A 838 1.10 6.70 -10.19
C ALA A 838 2.57 6.23 -10.15
N ILE A 839 3.21 6.24 -8.97
CA ILE A 839 4.64 5.92 -8.82
C ILE A 839 5.04 4.54 -9.37
N PRO A 840 4.24 3.46 -9.23
CA PRO A 840 4.60 2.13 -9.75
C PRO A 840 4.80 2.04 -11.27
N VAL A 841 4.32 3.02 -12.04
CA VAL A 841 4.65 3.15 -13.48
C VAL A 841 6.16 3.24 -13.69
N LEU A 842 6.88 3.92 -12.79
CA LEU A 842 8.32 4.15 -12.89
C LEU A 842 9.13 2.96 -12.36
N THR A 843 8.64 2.31 -11.29
CA THR A 843 9.37 1.28 -10.51
C THR A 843 9.79 0.06 -11.33
N TYR A 844 9.02 -0.34 -12.35
CA TYR A 844 9.42 -1.41 -13.26
C TYR A 844 10.71 -1.08 -14.02
N SER A 845 10.85 0.17 -14.47
CA SER A 845 12.03 0.63 -15.24
C SER A 845 13.29 0.85 -14.39
N PHE A 846 13.17 0.92 -13.05
CA PHE A 846 14.32 1.10 -12.17
C PHE A 846 15.20 -0.16 -12.17
N GLY A 847 16.43 -0.01 -12.68
CA GLY A 847 17.38 -1.10 -12.94
C GLY A 847 17.61 -1.38 -14.43
N ILE A 848 16.65 -1.06 -15.30
CA ILE A 848 16.68 -1.35 -16.74
C ILE A 848 16.93 -0.06 -17.54
N VAL A 849 16.31 1.04 -17.12
CA VAL A 849 16.44 2.37 -17.73
C VAL A 849 17.40 3.22 -16.91
N HIS A 850 18.34 3.89 -17.57
CA HIS A 850 19.34 4.74 -16.91
C HIS A 850 18.71 6.08 -16.46
N TRP A 851 18.11 6.09 -15.27
CA TRP A 851 17.58 7.29 -14.63
C TRP A 851 18.70 8.13 -14.02
N SER A 852 18.92 9.33 -14.54
CA SER A 852 19.91 10.24 -13.94
C SER A 852 19.35 10.87 -12.66
N GLN A 853 20.26 11.30 -11.77
CA GLN A 853 19.88 12.04 -10.56
C GLN A 853 19.10 13.34 -10.88
N THR A 854 19.33 13.92 -12.06
CA THR A 854 18.56 15.06 -12.58
C THR A 854 17.14 14.66 -13.00
N ASP A 855 16.95 13.49 -13.62
CA ASP A 855 15.62 12.99 -14.00
C ASP A 855 14.77 12.67 -12.76
N LEU A 856 15.37 12.01 -11.75
CA LEU A 856 14.70 11.71 -10.48
C LEU A 856 14.27 12.99 -9.74
N LYS A 857 15.14 14.01 -9.69
CA LYS A 857 14.81 15.33 -9.13
C LYS A 857 13.71 16.04 -9.93
N LYS A 858 13.71 15.96 -11.27
CA LYS A 858 12.62 16.49 -12.13
C LYS A 858 11.29 15.78 -11.89
N LEU A 859 11.30 14.44 -11.76
CA LEU A 859 10.12 13.63 -11.43
C LEU A 859 9.51 14.05 -10.08
N GLN A 860 10.32 14.07 -9.01
CA GLN A 860 9.87 14.47 -7.67
C GLN A 860 9.32 15.90 -7.67
N ARG A 861 10.01 16.85 -8.31
CA ARG A 861 9.55 18.25 -8.47
C ARG A 861 8.23 18.33 -9.22
N SER A 862 7.99 17.48 -10.22
CA SER A 862 6.72 17.47 -10.97
C SER A 862 5.51 17.06 -10.12
N VAL A 863 5.68 16.15 -9.15
CA VAL A 863 4.64 15.82 -8.14
C VAL A 863 4.32 17.06 -7.32
N HIS A 864 5.34 17.77 -6.82
CA HIS A 864 5.18 18.97 -6.00
C HIS A 864 4.48 20.11 -6.77
N THR A 865 4.90 20.37 -8.01
CA THR A 865 4.26 21.36 -8.89
C THR A 865 2.79 21.01 -9.18
N LYS A 866 2.46 19.74 -9.45
CA LYS A 866 1.08 19.31 -9.68
C LYS A 866 0.22 19.40 -8.41
N LEU A 867 0.76 19.07 -7.23
CA LEU A 867 0.06 19.26 -5.95
C LEU A 867 -0.29 20.72 -5.68
N THR A 868 0.65 21.64 -5.94
CA THR A 868 0.45 23.08 -5.76
C THR A 868 -0.54 23.63 -6.80
N LYS A 869 -0.41 23.27 -8.09
CA LYS A 869 -1.34 23.68 -9.16
C LYS A 869 -2.79 23.27 -8.85
N ASN A 870 -3.00 22.07 -8.30
CA ASN A 870 -4.32 21.56 -7.92
C ASN A 870 -4.76 21.99 -6.50
N ARG A 871 -4.08 22.95 -5.87
CA ARG A 871 -4.36 23.48 -4.51
C ARG A 871 -4.39 22.40 -3.41
N LYS A 872 -3.70 21.27 -3.61
CA LYS A 872 -3.54 20.17 -2.63
C LYS A 872 -2.34 20.40 -1.70
N HIS A 873 -1.40 21.26 -2.09
CA HIS A 873 -0.28 21.79 -1.28
C HIS A 873 -0.22 23.32 -1.43
N HIS A 874 0.36 24.02 -0.46
CA HIS A 874 0.47 25.49 -0.45
C HIS A 874 1.90 25.91 -0.85
N PRO A 875 2.09 26.92 -1.74
CA PRO A 875 3.42 27.24 -2.28
C PRO A 875 4.52 27.53 -1.25
N LYS A 876 4.16 28.08 -0.08
CA LYS A 876 5.09 28.42 1.00
C LYS A 876 5.19 27.36 2.12
N SER A 877 4.70 26.14 1.89
CA SER A 877 4.82 25.05 2.88
C SER A 877 6.14 24.28 2.71
N CYS A 878 6.68 23.76 3.82
CA CYS A 878 7.83 22.85 3.81
C CYS A 878 7.56 21.66 2.88
N VAL A 879 8.48 21.44 1.94
CA VAL A 879 8.38 20.42 0.88
C VAL A 879 8.84 19.06 1.39
N GLN A 880 9.82 19.02 2.29
CA GLN A 880 10.35 17.82 2.94
C GLN A 880 9.25 17.05 3.69
N ARG A 881 8.30 17.77 4.33
CA ARG A 881 7.10 17.18 4.95
C ARG A 881 6.14 16.50 3.95
N LEU A 882 6.39 16.51 2.65
CA LEU A 882 5.65 15.67 1.69
C LEU A 882 6.10 14.20 1.76
N THR A 883 7.41 13.94 1.84
CA THR A 883 7.95 12.57 1.79
C THR A 883 8.10 11.93 3.17
N LEU A 884 8.27 12.73 4.23
CA LEU A 884 8.32 12.22 5.61
C LEU A 884 7.09 11.34 5.97
N PRO A 885 7.28 10.27 6.76
CA PRO A 885 6.21 9.44 7.35
C PRO A 885 5.13 10.24 8.09
N ARG A 886 3.96 9.63 8.27
CA ARG A 886 2.81 10.31 8.91
C ARG A 886 2.91 10.38 10.42
N GLN A 887 3.53 9.38 11.05
CA GLN A 887 3.87 9.39 12.47
C GLN A 887 4.76 10.61 12.78
N GLU A 888 5.78 10.87 11.95
CA GLU A 888 6.69 12.03 12.01
C GLU A 888 6.05 13.35 11.52
N GLY A 889 4.73 13.43 11.44
CA GLY A 889 4.01 14.65 11.02
C GLY A 889 4.16 15.04 9.55
N GLY A 890 4.64 14.14 8.69
CA GLY A 890 4.71 14.32 7.24
C GLY A 890 3.40 14.01 6.50
N ARG A 891 3.49 13.73 5.20
CA ARG A 891 2.36 13.28 4.35
C ARG A 891 2.49 11.83 3.90
N GLY A 892 3.68 11.24 3.91
CA GLY A 892 3.95 9.87 3.46
C GLY A 892 3.88 9.64 1.95
N PHE A 893 4.21 10.64 1.12
CA PHE A 893 4.49 10.35 -0.30
C PHE A 893 5.80 9.57 -0.41
N ILE A 894 5.86 8.57 -1.30
CA ILE A 894 7.13 7.89 -1.57
C ILE A 894 8.09 8.89 -2.24
N ASP A 895 9.32 8.99 -1.72
CA ASP A 895 10.41 9.68 -2.40
C ASP A 895 10.93 8.82 -3.58
N ILE A 896 10.90 9.40 -4.78
CA ILE A 896 11.21 8.69 -6.02
C ILE A 896 12.71 8.36 -6.12
N GLN A 897 13.60 9.19 -5.56
CA GLN A 897 15.04 8.94 -5.53
C GLN A 897 15.38 7.81 -4.54
N ASN A 898 14.80 7.82 -3.34
CA ASN A 898 15.04 6.76 -2.36
C ASN A 898 14.44 5.43 -2.81
N LEU A 899 13.26 5.43 -3.46
CA LEU A 899 12.70 4.22 -4.08
C LEU A 899 13.61 3.67 -5.19
N HIS A 900 14.11 4.54 -6.07
CA HIS A 900 15.07 4.15 -7.11
C HIS A 900 16.33 3.53 -6.49
N ASN A 901 16.94 4.20 -5.52
CA ASN A 901 18.20 3.75 -4.92
C ASN A 901 18.01 2.43 -4.13
N LYS A 902 16.87 2.24 -3.46
CA LYS A 902 16.49 0.96 -2.84
C LYS A 902 16.38 -0.16 -3.89
N GLN A 903 15.68 0.09 -5.01
CA GLN A 903 15.55 -0.90 -6.10
C GLN A 903 16.91 -1.27 -6.72
N ILE A 904 17.80 -0.30 -6.97
CA ILE A 904 19.15 -0.57 -7.48
C ILE A 904 19.99 -1.36 -6.45
N SER A 905 19.88 -1.04 -5.16
CA SER A 905 20.56 -1.76 -4.08
C SER A 905 20.09 -3.22 -3.97
N THR A 906 18.76 -3.46 -3.99
CA THR A 906 18.18 -4.81 -3.98
C THR A 906 18.65 -5.62 -5.19
N LEU A 907 18.63 -5.06 -6.40
CA LEU A 907 19.11 -5.75 -7.61
C LEU A 907 20.61 -6.08 -7.49
N ARG A 908 21.46 -5.13 -7.04
CA ARG A 908 22.89 -5.41 -6.84
C ARG A 908 23.14 -6.53 -5.83
N LYS A 909 22.41 -6.57 -4.70
CA LYS A 909 22.52 -7.66 -3.73
C LYS A 909 22.09 -9.00 -4.35
N PHE A 910 20.97 -9.02 -5.08
CA PHE A 910 20.49 -10.21 -5.78
C PHE A 910 21.53 -10.78 -6.75
N PHE A 911 22.02 -9.97 -7.70
CA PHE A 911 23.00 -10.41 -8.68
C PHE A 911 24.34 -10.84 -8.03
N HIS A 912 24.80 -10.15 -6.99
CA HIS A 912 26.02 -10.52 -6.27
C HIS A 912 25.91 -11.86 -5.52
N THR A 913 24.75 -12.15 -4.92
CA THR A 913 24.51 -13.48 -4.32
C THR A 913 24.38 -14.54 -5.41
N LYS A 914 23.64 -14.27 -6.49
CA LYS A 914 23.51 -15.19 -7.63
C LYS A 914 24.85 -15.51 -8.30
N SER A 915 25.78 -14.55 -8.41
CA SER A 915 27.09 -14.74 -9.07
C SER A 915 28.03 -15.72 -8.36
N GLN A 916 27.73 -16.08 -7.10
CA GLN A 916 28.46 -17.13 -6.37
C GLN A 916 28.10 -18.54 -6.85
N ILE A 917 26.89 -18.71 -7.41
CA ILE A 917 26.28 -20.01 -7.74
C ILE A 917 26.09 -20.16 -9.26
N SER A 918 25.87 -19.05 -9.99
CA SER A 918 25.64 -19.02 -11.43
C SER A 918 26.77 -18.34 -12.18
N LEU A 919 27.22 -18.98 -13.27
CA LEU A 919 28.14 -18.38 -14.24
C LEU A 919 27.48 -17.20 -14.98
N LEU A 920 26.24 -17.36 -15.44
CA LEU A 920 25.46 -16.34 -16.17
C LEU A 920 25.29 -15.03 -15.38
N HIS A 921 25.39 -15.08 -14.04
CA HIS A 921 25.27 -13.89 -13.18
C HIS A 921 26.62 -13.25 -12.81
N LYS A 922 27.78 -13.82 -13.18
CA LYS A 922 29.12 -13.24 -12.85
C LYS A 922 29.36 -11.85 -13.47
N PHE A 923 28.64 -11.51 -14.55
CA PHE A 923 28.73 -10.24 -15.28
C PHE A 923 28.31 -8.96 -14.51
N THR A 924 27.93 -9.04 -13.23
CA THR A 924 27.28 -7.90 -12.52
C THR A 924 28.02 -7.38 -11.28
N ILE A 925 29.29 -7.75 -11.07
CA ILE A 925 30.12 -7.20 -10.00
C ILE A 925 30.82 -5.92 -10.49
N ILE A 926 30.49 -4.78 -9.89
CA ILE A 926 31.34 -3.58 -9.96
C ILE A 926 32.36 -3.67 -8.84
N GLU A 927 33.64 -3.67 -9.19
CA GLU A 927 34.77 -3.80 -8.27
C GLU A 927 34.67 -2.84 -7.09
N LYS A 928 34.55 -3.42 -5.89
CA LYS A 928 34.58 -2.69 -4.62
C LYS A 928 36.03 -2.38 -4.21
N GLU A 929 36.94 -3.33 -4.44
CA GLU A 929 38.33 -3.28 -4.00
C GLU A 929 39.17 -2.29 -4.81
N HIS A 930 39.09 -2.31 -6.14
CA HIS A 930 39.78 -1.33 -7.00
C HIS A 930 39.53 0.11 -6.52
N LYS A 931 38.27 0.47 -6.22
CA LYS A 931 37.89 1.80 -5.74
C LYS A 931 38.35 2.14 -4.32
N ILE A 932 38.56 1.13 -3.46
CA ILE A 932 39.14 1.34 -2.12
C ILE A 932 40.64 1.60 -2.26
N ASN A 933 41.33 0.91 -3.17
CA ASN A 933 42.75 1.13 -3.45
C ASN A 933 42.98 2.51 -4.09
N THR A 934 42.21 2.86 -5.14
CA THR A 934 42.23 4.22 -5.75
C THR A 934 41.78 5.32 -4.78
N TRP A 935 41.14 5.00 -3.64
CA TRP A 935 40.90 5.98 -2.58
C TRP A 935 42.12 6.11 -1.67
N LYS A 936 42.67 4.99 -1.17
CA LYS A 936 43.85 4.94 -0.28
C LYS A 936 45.08 5.63 -0.92
N GLU A 937 45.27 5.49 -2.23
CA GLU A 937 46.37 6.08 -3.00
C GLU A 937 46.28 7.62 -3.16
N LYS A 938 45.17 8.28 -2.80
CA LYS A 938 45.03 9.73 -2.95
C LYS A 938 45.79 10.50 -1.86
N SER A 939 46.76 11.30 -2.28
CA SER A 939 47.68 12.10 -1.45
C SER A 939 47.08 13.00 -0.34
N LEU A 940 45.76 13.26 -0.36
CA LEU A 940 45.01 13.93 0.71
C LEU A 940 43.79 13.10 1.15
N HIS A 941 42.78 12.97 0.29
CA HIS A 941 41.54 12.23 0.56
C HIS A 941 41.78 10.77 1.03
N GLY A 942 42.89 10.14 0.62
CA GLY A 942 43.26 8.80 1.02
C GLY A 942 43.92 8.70 2.39
N ARG A 943 44.39 9.80 2.99
CA ARG A 943 45.10 9.79 4.28
C ARG A 943 44.26 9.19 5.39
N HIS A 944 43.02 9.65 5.57
CA HIS A 944 42.14 9.07 6.57
C HIS A 944 41.92 7.56 6.37
N LYS A 945 41.82 7.11 5.10
CA LYS A 945 41.74 5.68 4.78
C LYS A 945 43.05 4.93 5.08
N ALA A 946 44.21 5.54 4.87
CA ALA A 946 45.51 4.94 5.21
C ALA A 946 45.75 4.88 6.72
N ASP A 947 45.41 5.94 7.46
CA ASP A 947 45.49 6.01 8.92
C ASP A 947 44.60 4.92 9.56
N LEU A 948 43.39 4.71 9.04
CA LEU A 948 42.46 3.65 9.46
C LEU A 948 42.92 2.19 9.17
N ASP A 949 44.14 1.98 8.67
CA ASP A 949 44.73 0.65 8.48
C ASP A 949 46.02 0.43 9.32
N GLN A 950 46.31 1.27 10.32
CA GLN A 950 47.42 1.02 11.27
C GLN A 950 46.94 0.21 12.47
N ASP A 951 47.74 -0.73 12.96
CA ASP A 951 47.32 -1.80 13.88
C ASP A 951 46.81 -1.31 15.26
N HIS A 952 47.17 -0.09 15.66
CA HIS A 952 46.79 0.50 16.95
C HIS A 952 45.52 1.37 16.90
N ILE A 953 44.74 1.31 15.80
CA ILE A 953 43.56 2.15 15.59
C ILE A 953 42.31 1.27 15.42
N ASP A 954 41.35 1.39 16.35
CA ASP A 954 40.05 0.76 16.19
C ASP A 954 39.26 1.44 15.06
N LYS A 955 39.28 0.76 13.91
CA LYS A 955 38.64 1.13 12.66
C LYS A 955 37.12 1.14 12.73
N ASP A 956 36.50 0.26 13.52
CA ASP A 956 35.05 0.18 13.65
C ASP A 956 34.53 1.22 14.66
N ALA A 957 35.23 1.47 15.77
CA ALA A 957 34.93 2.60 16.65
C ALA A 957 35.09 3.94 15.93
N SER A 958 36.15 4.10 15.13
CA SER A 958 36.43 5.34 14.37
C SER A 958 35.34 5.69 13.35
N ASN A 959 34.62 4.69 12.83
CA ASN A 959 33.53 4.86 11.86
C ASN A 959 32.12 4.70 12.47
N LYS A 960 32.02 4.41 13.78
CA LYS A 960 30.75 4.07 14.46
C LYS A 960 29.70 5.18 14.43
N TRP A 961 30.13 6.43 14.37
CA TRP A 961 29.25 7.61 14.30
C TRP A 961 28.48 7.68 12.96
N LEU A 962 29.12 7.37 11.84
CA LEU A 962 28.50 7.26 10.51
C LEU A 962 27.45 6.14 10.45
N GLN A 963 27.61 5.09 11.25
CA GLN A 963 26.66 3.96 11.30
C GLN A 963 25.41 4.28 12.13
N ARG A 964 25.53 5.17 13.13
CA ARG A 964 24.43 5.53 14.04
C ARG A 964 23.48 6.59 13.47
N GLY A 965 23.95 7.46 12.59
CA GLY A 965 23.11 8.50 11.97
C GLY A 965 22.59 9.56 12.95
N GLU A 966 23.30 9.79 14.05
CA GLU A 966 22.92 10.70 15.14
C GLU A 966 23.17 12.20 14.81
N LEU A 967 23.80 12.50 13.67
CA LEU A 967 24.16 13.85 13.25
C LEU A 967 23.22 14.39 12.16
N PHE A 968 23.16 15.72 12.04
CA PHE A 968 22.52 16.36 10.89
C PHE A 968 23.34 16.12 9.62
N PRO A 969 22.72 15.90 8.43
CA PRO A 969 23.44 15.62 7.19
C PRO A 969 24.46 16.69 6.79
N GLU A 970 24.19 17.96 7.13
CA GLU A 970 25.13 19.06 6.95
C GLU A 970 26.37 18.91 7.85
N THR A 971 26.19 18.55 9.13
CA THR A 971 27.27 18.29 10.09
C THR A 971 28.10 17.08 9.68
N GLU A 972 27.45 15.99 9.26
CA GLU A 972 28.10 14.78 8.74
C GLU A 972 28.96 15.10 7.50
N ALA A 973 28.40 15.82 6.53
CA ALA A 973 29.12 16.25 5.33
C ALA A 973 30.32 17.16 5.65
N PHE A 974 30.19 18.07 6.63
CA PHE A 974 31.33 18.87 7.11
C PHE A 974 32.38 18.01 7.83
N MET A 975 32.00 17.01 8.61
CA MET A 975 32.96 16.10 9.26
C MET A 975 33.71 15.21 8.27
N LEU A 976 33.03 14.72 7.23
CA LEU A 976 33.69 14.03 6.10
C LEU A 976 34.66 14.98 5.38
N ALA A 977 34.30 16.24 5.15
CA ALA A 977 35.19 17.25 4.55
C ALA A 977 36.41 17.61 5.43
N ILE A 978 36.30 17.49 6.77
CA ILE A 978 37.42 17.57 7.71
C ILE A 978 38.36 16.37 7.50
N GLN A 979 37.82 15.15 7.42
CA GLN A 979 38.60 13.93 7.23
C GLN A 979 39.33 13.91 5.88
N ASP A 980 38.64 14.26 4.79
CA ASP A 980 39.19 14.34 3.42
C ASP A 980 40.23 15.46 3.20
N GLN A 981 40.46 16.33 4.20
CA GLN A 981 41.40 17.46 4.17
C GLN A 981 41.01 18.62 3.23
N VAL A 982 39.73 18.76 2.88
CA VAL A 982 39.26 19.71 1.83
C VAL A 982 38.71 21.04 2.35
N ILE A 983 38.89 21.36 3.64
CA ILE A 983 38.54 22.67 4.20
C ILE A 983 39.56 23.74 3.77
N ALA A 984 39.06 24.97 3.52
CA ALA A 984 39.79 26.16 3.04
C ALA A 984 40.77 26.78 4.07
N THR A 985 41.64 25.94 4.62
CA THR A 985 42.85 26.30 5.34
C THR A 985 43.88 26.95 4.41
N ARG A 986 44.82 27.75 4.92
CA ARG A 986 45.85 28.40 4.11
C ARG A 986 46.80 27.38 3.45
N ASN A 987 47.10 26.24 4.10
CA ASN A 987 47.88 25.17 3.48
C ASN A 987 47.15 24.60 2.24
N TYR A 988 45.86 24.24 2.40
CA TYR A 988 45.04 23.74 1.29
C TYR A 988 44.89 24.78 0.15
N ARG A 989 44.67 26.05 0.50
CA ARG A 989 44.57 27.15 -0.48
C ARG A 989 45.88 27.38 -1.25
N LYS A 990 47.03 27.38 -0.57
CA LYS A 990 48.35 27.60 -1.18
C LYS A 990 48.79 26.44 -2.08
N TYR A 991 48.72 25.21 -1.57
CA TYR A 991 49.34 24.06 -2.25
C TYR A 991 48.40 23.27 -3.16
N ILE A 992 47.08 23.28 -2.89
CA ILE A 992 46.11 22.42 -3.58
C ILE A 992 45.21 23.23 -4.52
N ILE A 993 44.61 24.33 -4.02
CA ILE A 993 43.88 25.28 -4.88
C ILE A 993 44.86 26.10 -5.74
N ARG A 994 46.11 26.26 -5.28
CA ARG A 994 47.17 27.08 -5.92
C ARG A 994 46.70 28.53 -6.12
N GLU A 995 46.05 29.07 -5.08
CA GLU A 995 45.50 30.42 -5.12
C GLU A 995 46.63 31.46 -5.25
N PRO A 996 46.70 32.24 -6.35
CA PRO A 996 47.92 32.95 -6.75
C PRO A 996 48.33 34.09 -5.80
N ASN A 997 47.39 34.60 -5.01
CA ASN A 997 47.59 35.78 -4.16
C ASN A 997 47.68 35.42 -2.66
N LEU A 998 48.01 34.18 -2.29
CA LEU A 998 48.12 33.76 -0.89
C LEU A 998 49.59 33.82 -0.39
N PRO A 999 49.99 34.84 0.40
CA PRO A 999 51.41 35.09 0.69
C PRO A 999 52.04 34.05 1.64
N THR A 1000 51.24 33.38 2.47
CA THR A 1000 51.75 32.38 3.42
C THR A 1000 50.70 31.31 3.74
N ASP A 1001 51.18 30.10 3.99
CA ASP A 1001 50.40 29.00 4.55
C ASP A 1001 50.38 28.99 6.08
N LEU A 1002 51.14 29.87 6.77
CA LEU A 1002 51.17 29.95 8.24
C LEU A 1002 49.78 30.21 8.84
N CYS A 1003 49.49 29.55 9.96
CA CYS A 1003 48.22 29.61 10.67
C CYS A 1003 47.83 31.03 11.06
N ARG A 1004 46.58 31.41 10.74
CA ARG A 1004 45.95 32.70 11.07
C ARG A 1004 45.94 33.06 12.57
N GLN A 1005 46.10 32.09 13.46
CA GLN A 1005 46.01 32.29 14.91
C GLN A 1005 47.38 32.31 15.62
N CYS A 1006 48.25 31.33 15.34
CA CYS A 1006 49.55 31.23 16.02
C CYS A 1006 50.75 31.77 15.22
N CYS A 1007 50.57 32.04 13.91
CA CYS A 1007 51.59 32.50 12.95
C CYS A 1007 52.92 31.71 12.90
N SER A 1008 53.01 30.53 13.54
CA SER A 1008 54.27 29.83 13.83
C SER A 1008 54.35 28.41 13.24
N ALA A 1009 53.27 27.90 12.64
CA ALA A 1009 53.24 26.63 11.92
C ALA A 1009 52.27 26.70 10.74
N SER A 1010 52.42 25.78 9.78
CA SER A 1010 51.54 25.69 8.60
C SER A 1010 50.09 25.40 9.00
N GLU A 1011 49.14 26.09 8.38
CA GLU A 1011 47.72 25.99 8.65
C GLU A 1011 47.13 24.71 8.03
N THR A 1012 47.39 23.56 8.65
CA THR A 1012 46.73 22.29 8.32
C THR A 1012 45.50 22.07 9.23
N ILE A 1013 44.62 21.15 8.86
CA ILE A 1013 43.50 20.76 9.74
C ILE A 1013 44.06 20.15 11.02
N GLN A 1014 45.04 19.25 10.94
CA GLN A 1014 45.75 18.65 12.07
C GLN A 1014 46.31 19.71 13.03
N HIS A 1015 46.84 20.81 12.49
CA HIS A 1015 47.33 21.91 13.31
C HIS A 1015 46.19 22.65 14.01
N ILE A 1016 45.14 23.05 13.28
CA ILE A 1016 43.96 23.74 13.84
C ILE A 1016 43.21 22.89 14.87
N THR A 1017 43.18 21.56 14.72
CA THR A 1017 42.33 20.69 15.57
C THR A 1017 43.00 20.21 16.85
N SER A 1018 44.33 20.08 16.90
CA SER A 1018 45.01 19.63 18.13
C SER A 1018 46.44 20.16 18.39
N ALA A 1019 47.05 21.01 17.54
CA ALA A 1019 48.44 21.47 17.75
C ALA A 1019 48.67 23.00 17.76
N CYS A 1020 47.67 23.82 17.44
CA CYS A 1020 47.73 25.27 17.55
C CYS A 1020 47.81 25.77 19.00
N LYS A 1021 49.00 26.23 19.44
CA LYS A 1021 49.23 26.78 20.79
C LYS A 1021 48.27 27.92 21.15
N ALA A 1022 47.84 28.72 20.18
CA ALA A 1022 46.87 29.81 20.38
C ALA A 1022 45.43 29.32 20.71
N LEU A 1023 45.10 28.07 20.40
CA LEU A 1023 43.78 27.46 20.67
C LEU A 1023 43.80 26.48 21.86
N ALA A 1024 44.98 26.20 22.42
CA ALA A 1024 45.18 25.25 23.52
C ALA A 1024 44.37 25.62 24.77
N ASN A 1025 44.40 26.91 25.15
CA ASN A 1025 43.72 27.42 26.34
C ASN A 1025 42.23 27.74 26.12
N THR A 1026 41.68 27.52 24.92
CA THR A 1026 40.29 27.84 24.56
C THR A 1026 39.54 26.59 24.09
N ASP A 1027 39.34 26.40 22.79
CA ASP A 1027 38.51 25.33 22.21
C ASP A 1027 39.09 23.92 22.46
N TYR A 1028 40.38 23.81 22.76
CA TYR A 1028 41.01 22.53 23.07
C TYR A 1028 40.68 22.13 24.50
N LYS A 1029 40.99 22.99 25.48
CA LYS A 1029 40.60 22.78 26.88
C LYS A 1029 39.08 22.56 27.00
N HIS A 1030 38.26 23.36 26.34
CA HIS A 1030 36.80 23.16 26.39
C HIS A 1030 36.34 21.78 25.89
N ARG A 1031 36.86 21.27 24.76
CA ARG A 1031 36.52 19.92 24.26
C ARG A 1031 37.07 18.80 25.15
N HIS A 1032 38.27 19.00 25.68
CA HIS A 1032 38.92 18.10 26.63
C HIS A 1032 38.08 17.95 27.92
N ASP A 1033 37.74 19.07 28.54
CA ASP A 1033 36.97 19.12 29.78
C ASP A 1033 35.54 18.57 29.58
N GLN A 1034 34.96 18.69 28.38
CA GLN A 1034 33.69 18.04 28.03
C GLN A 1034 33.78 16.50 27.99
N ILE A 1035 34.85 15.94 27.41
CA ILE A 1035 35.09 14.48 27.38
C ILE A 1035 35.33 13.96 28.79
N ALA A 1036 36.16 14.66 29.56
CA ALA A 1036 36.38 14.37 30.97
C ALA A 1036 35.08 14.44 31.78
N ALA A 1037 34.22 15.44 31.55
CA ALA A 1037 32.94 15.56 32.26
C ALA A 1037 31.99 14.38 31.99
N ILE A 1038 31.99 13.83 30.77
CA ILE A 1038 31.26 12.60 30.42
C ILE A 1038 31.80 11.41 31.22
N ILE A 1039 33.12 11.24 31.31
CA ILE A 1039 33.74 10.14 32.06
C ILE A 1039 33.43 10.29 33.56
N HIS A 1040 33.61 11.48 34.13
CA HIS A 1040 33.24 11.79 35.51
C HIS A 1040 31.77 11.48 35.81
N GLN A 1041 30.85 11.82 34.90
CA GLN A 1041 29.43 11.50 35.06
C GLN A 1041 29.16 9.99 35.09
N ASN A 1042 29.84 9.22 34.24
CA ASN A 1042 29.67 7.77 34.19
C ASN A 1042 30.20 7.10 35.47
N LEU A 1043 31.37 7.53 35.95
CA LEU A 1043 31.93 7.08 37.24
C LEU A 1043 31.02 7.48 38.42
N ALA A 1044 30.54 8.73 38.45
CA ALA A 1044 29.63 9.22 39.48
C ALA A 1044 28.33 8.39 39.57
N TYR A 1045 27.79 7.96 38.43
CA TYR A 1045 26.62 7.07 38.38
C TYR A 1045 26.96 5.63 38.78
N GLN A 1046 28.06 5.08 38.26
CA GLN A 1046 28.50 3.70 38.51
C GLN A 1046 28.80 3.44 39.99
N TYR A 1047 29.40 4.41 40.69
CA TYR A 1047 29.70 4.33 42.12
C TYR A 1047 28.62 4.99 43.00
N HIS A 1048 27.40 5.11 42.47
CA HIS A 1048 26.19 5.56 43.18
C HIS A 1048 26.28 6.93 43.88
N PHE A 1049 27.07 7.86 43.36
CA PHE A 1049 27.06 9.26 43.78
C PHE A 1049 25.92 10.08 43.15
N VAL A 1050 25.34 9.60 42.04
CA VAL A 1050 24.13 10.17 41.42
C VAL A 1050 23.19 9.06 40.96
N GLU A 1051 21.91 9.16 41.32
CA GLU A 1051 20.88 8.15 40.99
C GLU A 1051 20.54 8.07 39.49
N ASN A 1052 20.76 9.16 38.75
CA ASN A 1052 20.30 9.33 37.37
C ASN A 1052 21.30 10.12 36.53
N LYS A 1053 21.54 9.69 35.27
CA LYS A 1053 22.39 10.41 34.31
C LYS A 1053 21.59 11.54 33.65
N THR A 1054 21.94 12.79 33.94
CA THR A 1054 21.46 13.96 33.16
C THR A 1054 22.15 14.00 31.78
N PRO A 1055 21.58 14.66 30.76
CA PRO A 1055 22.25 14.79 29.46
C PRO A 1055 23.60 15.49 29.58
N TYR A 1056 24.67 14.90 29.01
CA TYR A 1056 26.06 15.30 29.28
C TYR A 1056 26.35 16.80 29.10
N TYR A 1057 25.75 17.44 28.09
CA TYR A 1057 25.89 18.88 27.80
C TYR A 1057 25.23 19.80 28.85
N LYS A 1058 24.53 19.24 29.85
CA LYS A 1058 24.03 19.91 31.05
C LYS A 1058 24.77 19.48 32.32
N TYR A 1059 25.60 18.44 32.26
CA TYR A 1059 26.35 17.96 33.42
C TYR A 1059 27.50 18.92 33.74
N LYS A 1060 27.72 19.14 35.03
CA LYS A 1060 28.87 19.87 35.56
C LYS A 1060 29.51 19.00 36.64
N PRO A 1061 30.77 18.54 36.45
CA PRO A 1061 31.48 17.80 37.48
C PRO A 1061 31.57 18.58 38.79
N THR A 1062 31.38 17.88 39.90
CA THR A 1062 31.58 18.42 41.24
C THR A 1062 33.05 18.24 41.63
N PRO A 1063 33.77 19.25 42.16
CA PRO A 1063 35.21 19.14 42.47
C PRO A 1063 35.60 17.98 43.40
N VAL A 1064 34.65 17.52 44.23
CA VAL A 1064 34.73 16.27 45.00
C VAL A 1064 33.35 15.62 45.02
N LEU A 1065 33.30 14.31 44.86
CA LEU A 1065 32.20 13.44 45.28
C LEU A 1065 32.76 12.44 46.30
N ASP A 1066 32.13 12.27 47.46
CA ASP A 1066 32.67 11.46 48.56
C ASP A 1066 31.55 10.64 49.22
N ASN A 1067 31.75 9.34 49.38
CA ASN A 1067 30.81 8.42 50.04
C ASN A 1067 31.57 7.43 50.93
N LYS A 1068 30.88 6.49 51.59
CA LYS A 1068 31.52 5.57 52.54
C LYS A 1068 32.66 4.73 51.92
N LYS A 1069 32.50 4.30 50.65
CA LYS A 1069 33.36 3.32 49.96
C LYS A 1069 34.29 3.96 48.91
N HIS A 1070 33.87 5.06 48.29
CA HIS A 1070 34.58 5.67 47.16
C HIS A 1070 34.68 7.19 47.31
N LYS A 1071 35.67 7.79 46.62
CA LYS A 1071 35.83 9.24 46.49
C LYS A 1071 36.34 9.59 45.08
N ILE A 1072 35.69 10.55 44.42
CA ILE A 1072 36.11 11.08 43.12
C ILE A 1072 36.52 12.54 43.30
N TYR A 1073 37.68 12.90 42.77
CA TYR A 1073 38.14 14.28 42.61
C TYR A 1073 38.08 14.68 41.13
N TRP A 1074 37.75 15.94 40.87
CA TRP A 1074 37.72 16.54 39.53
C TRP A 1074 38.65 17.77 39.47
N ASP A 1075 39.56 17.80 38.49
CA ASP A 1075 40.50 18.89 38.19
C ASP A 1075 41.09 19.53 39.47
N ARG A 1076 41.56 18.69 40.39
CA ARG A 1076 41.97 19.10 41.74
C ARG A 1076 43.42 18.72 42.01
N THR A 1077 44.18 19.70 42.50
CA THR A 1077 45.53 19.48 43.04
C THR A 1077 45.49 18.56 44.25
N ILE A 1078 46.25 17.47 44.17
CA ILE A 1078 46.57 16.58 45.28
C ILE A 1078 47.81 17.16 45.98
N ILE A 1079 47.74 17.27 47.30
CA ILE A 1079 48.82 17.83 48.13
C ILE A 1079 49.67 16.69 48.67
N THR A 1080 50.98 16.77 48.45
CA THR A 1080 51.98 15.74 48.78
C THR A 1080 53.10 16.34 49.64
N ASP A 1081 53.64 15.56 50.59
CA ASP A 1081 54.70 16.04 51.51
C ASP A 1081 56.01 16.39 50.79
N ARG A 1082 56.20 15.87 49.58
CA ARG A 1082 57.25 16.27 48.63
C ARG A 1082 56.64 17.00 47.44
N THR A 1083 57.30 18.05 46.98
CA THR A 1083 56.90 18.82 45.80
C THR A 1083 57.03 17.99 44.52
N THR A 1084 55.91 17.50 43.97
CA THR A 1084 55.85 16.84 42.64
C THR A 1084 55.39 17.83 41.56
N HIS A 1085 56.09 17.91 40.43
CA HIS A 1085 55.79 18.89 39.37
C HIS A 1085 54.42 18.72 38.70
N TYR A 1086 53.86 17.51 38.66
CA TYR A 1086 52.53 17.22 38.10
C TYR A 1086 51.61 16.61 39.16
N ASN A 1087 50.93 17.45 39.93
CA ASN A 1087 50.11 17.04 41.08
C ASN A 1087 48.58 17.24 40.88
N ARG A 1088 48.14 17.43 39.64
CA ARG A 1088 46.72 17.72 39.30
C ARG A 1088 46.27 16.90 38.09
N PRO A 1089 45.77 15.66 38.28
CA PRO A 1089 45.11 14.88 37.24
C PRO A 1089 43.70 15.41 36.95
N ASP A 1090 43.18 15.12 35.76
CA ASP A 1090 41.82 15.54 35.36
C ASP A 1090 40.74 14.90 36.23
N ILE A 1091 40.86 13.60 36.51
CA ILE A 1091 40.01 12.84 37.42
C ILE A 1091 40.90 11.98 38.33
N THR A 1092 40.54 11.85 39.61
CA THR A 1092 41.14 10.84 40.51
C THR A 1092 40.03 10.10 41.25
N LEU A 1093 39.95 8.79 41.05
CA LEU A 1093 39.03 7.89 41.77
C LEU A 1093 39.82 7.13 42.83
N HIS A 1094 39.46 7.29 44.10
CA HIS A 1094 39.96 6.53 45.23
C HIS A 1094 38.85 5.57 45.69
N ASP A 1095 39.06 4.26 45.48
CA ASP A 1095 38.32 3.18 46.12
C ASP A 1095 38.94 2.91 47.50
N LYS A 1096 38.19 3.18 48.56
CA LYS A 1096 38.62 3.06 49.97
C LYS A 1096 38.45 1.64 50.49
N ASP A 1097 37.57 0.85 49.90
CA ASP A 1097 37.35 -0.55 50.29
C ASP A 1097 38.50 -1.42 49.79
N GLN A 1098 38.99 -1.14 48.58
CA GLN A 1098 40.15 -1.82 47.98
C GLN A 1098 41.49 -1.11 48.23
N ASN A 1099 41.47 0.14 48.72
CA ASN A 1099 42.65 0.99 48.89
C ASN A 1099 43.41 1.21 47.56
N ILE A 1100 42.66 1.50 46.48
CA ILE A 1100 43.21 1.72 45.13
C ILE A 1100 42.87 3.13 44.66
N VAL A 1101 43.89 3.84 44.14
CA VAL A 1101 43.74 5.17 43.54
C VAL A 1101 44.03 5.14 42.05
N TYR A 1102 43.00 5.38 41.24
CA TYR A 1102 43.09 5.54 39.79
C TYR A 1102 43.29 7.01 39.44
N LEU A 1103 44.46 7.35 38.91
CA LEU A 1103 44.73 8.64 38.27
C LEU A 1103 44.30 8.55 36.80
N ILE A 1104 43.35 9.38 36.39
CA ILE A 1104 42.76 9.36 35.04
C ILE A 1104 43.02 10.74 34.42
N ASP A 1105 44.01 10.82 33.55
CA ASP A 1105 44.36 12.00 32.74
C ASP A 1105 43.95 11.74 31.28
N ILE A 1106 43.40 12.75 30.61
CA ILE A 1106 42.70 12.61 29.33
C ILE A 1106 43.48 13.31 28.22
N ALA A 1107 43.31 12.85 26.99
CA ALA A 1107 43.98 13.43 25.83
C ALA A 1107 43.09 13.37 24.59
N VAL A 1108 43.25 14.36 23.70
CA VAL A 1108 42.58 14.40 22.39
C VAL A 1108 43.64 14.61 21.30
N PRO A 1109 44.59 13.66 21.12
CA PRO A 1109 45.66 13.79 20.14
C PRO A 1109 45.16 13.58 18.71
N ASN A 1110 45.93 14.03 17.73
CA ASN A 1110 45.80 13.54 16.36
C ASN A 1110 46.18 12.05 16.29
N THR A 1111 45.57 11.32 15.36
CA THR A 1111 45.75 9.89 15.12
C THR A 1111 47.21 9.41 15.16
N HIS A 1112 48.12 10.08 14.45
CA HIS A 1112 49.54 9.73 14.37
C HIS A 1112 50.34 9.96 15.68
N ASN A 1113 49.78 10.67 16.66
CA ASN A 1113 50.43 10.97 17.94
C ASN A 1113 49.89 10.17 19.13
N ILE A 1114 48.93 9.26 18.91
CA ILE A 1114 48.26 8.50 19.99
C ILE A 1114 49.28 7.79 20.90
N LEU A 1115 50.18 6.99 20.33
CA LEU A 1115 51.17 6.22 21.10
C LEU A 1115 52.15 7.12 21.87
N SER A 1116 52.62 8.20 21.24
CA SER A 1116 53.52 9.17 21.89
C SER A 1116 52.84 9.84 23.09
N THR A 1117 51.60 10.29 22.90
CA THR A 1117 50.81 10.97 23.94
C THR A 1117 50.45 10.02 25.09
N ILE A 1118 50.19 8.74 24.81
CA ILE A 1118 49.98 7.71 25.85
C ILE A 1118 51.24 7.56 26.70
N ASN A 1119 52.41 7.38 26.08
CA ASN A 1119 53.67 7.21 26.80
C ASN A 1119 54.04 8.45 27.63
N GLU A 1120 53.84 9.65 27.09
CA GLU A 1120 54.01 10.93 27.81
C GLU A 1120 53.08 11.00 29.03
N LYS A 1121 51.78 10.76 28.84
CA LYS A 1121 50.74 10.86 29.89
C LYS A 1121 50.91 9.84 31.00
N LEU A 1122 51.29 8.60 30.67
CA LEU A 1122 51.62 7.56 31.66
C LEU A 1122 52.84 7.95 32.49
N SER A 1123 53.91 8.45 31.84
CA SER A 1123 55.13 8.85 32.53
C SER A 1123 54.90 10.06 33.47
N LYS A 1124 54.11 11.05 33.01
CA LYS A 1124 53.86 12.35 33.65
C LYS A 1124 53.44 12.29 35.12
N TYR A 1125 52.69 11.28 35.54
CA TYR A 1125 52.16 11.16 36.92
C TYR A 1125 52.82 10.07 37.77
N THR A 1126 53.92 9.47 37.30
CA THR A 1126 54.61 8.39 38.03
C THR A 1126 55.01 8.83 39.45
N ASP A 1127 55.62 10.00 39.60
CA ASP A 1127 56.03 10.53 40.91
C ASP A 1127 54.82 10.79 41.83
N LEU A 1128 53.72 11.31 41.28
CA LEU A 1128 52.48 11.55 42.04
C LEU A 1128 51.87 10.23 42.52
N ALA A 1129 51.81 9.21 41.67
CA ALA A 1129 51.33 7.88 42.05
C ALA A 1129 52.18 7.26 43.17
N ILE A 1130 53.51 7.45 43.12
CA ILE A 1130 54.42 7.03 44.19
C ILE A 1130 54.15 7.80 45.50
N GLN A 1131 54.00 9.13 45.47
CA GLN A 1131 53.70 9.89 46.69
C GLN A 1131 52.32 9.54 47.29
N ILE A 1132 51.28 9.40 46.46
CA ILE A 1132 49.95 8.98 46.91
C ILE A 1132 50.02 7.61 47.60
N LYS A 1133 50.74 6.64 47.02
CA LYS A 1133 50.95 5.30 47.61
C LYS A 1133 51.74 5.32 48.93
N ILE A 1134 52.54 6.36 49.17
CA ILE A 1134 53.28 6.54 50.43
C ILE A 1134 52.41 7.20 51.51
N GLN A 1135 51.57 8.17 51.12
CA GLN A 1135 50.79 8.99 52.06
C GLN A 1135 49.40 8.44 52.37
N TRP A 1136 48.63 8.00 51.37
CA TRP A 1136 47.22 7.60 51.53
C TRP A 1136 47.10 6.13 51.96
N LYS A 1137 48.00 5.67 52.84
CA LYS A 1137 48.09 4.28 53.27
C LYS A 1137 46.85 3.83 54.05
N GLY A 1138 46.05 2.96 53.44
CA GLY A 1138 46.00 1.57 53.92
C GLY A 1138 47.27 0.81 53.53
#